data_AF-A0A1X1BC90-F1
#
_entry.id   AF-A0A1X1BC90-F1
#
_cell.length_a   1.000
_cell.length_b   1.000
_cell.length_c   1.000
_cell.angle_alpha   90.00
_cell.angle_beta   90.00
_cell.angle_gamma   90.00
#
_symmetry.space_group_name_H-M   'P 1'
#
loop_
_entity.id
_entity.type
_entity.pdbx_description
1 polymer ?
#
loop_
_entity_poly.entity_id
_entity_poly.type
_entity_poly.pdbx_seq_one_letter_code
_entity_poly.pdbx_strand_id
1 'polypeptide(L)'
;MYLAELSVDNALQIERTIESDIAEGLLDEHRWPRVIVGDAGTGKSTLLWSLATELFRRGRATPILLSATWLLRTDVTGPVDYLVQGLNELSERSDVPVILMLDTVDLLLHDLQAHQILLRALKMVERSGIAVICATRPHEAGLLSIDNLRDHQLSSYDDDELDLAATALANRYCQGAPPGEVVASIGRATARGLPAADVCRSPLLLRVLFELSAPAVPALDDLDMTQLFRSYWQRRIVRDARTDIETHYRPAAQNNYSEVARASALGLLATGLPELPPVVFPNAVAAVGGLSAADIDEGIDALCARGVLSTTGDRRSFFHQTMFEFAAAEAILARRPAQSLATLTQRTSERDGDLFVGCVLEQALILGGDDPALAADLVASTTQLTRSPSEAIQGIALVAWAHHSSCLDQPRISLRAVGASAVIRAAHHIPSIAAKPIGESISQLLVIWEVRTDIVVKAAVLTAMTRLAYRDPTTVAHALEHLDLVAAVTSPAVTPDFENALLRLLDSVAATAPVLVRRVLVAVLTHATTRAHIALDYFTRLWPAIGSADLFAEVVRVVEDLNVGNHTTAFALGRLLYQHRILPGAPHTADQWREITAHLASQPDEMFVFMDEAELIAVGQMLVAATVPDVINEHLQMLLDTTSDTARSIVIHHVLPALAAASGAPRECVRTQTATIANTLDGGTGTMSPSREQRLVVELLGEHEVPLDFIADVMPPALTAADWISNDLLLPLAPRAADAGIASAHRALTQLAAAPDPNAAIDPLLRRAIHRTPTDEQVFDCLLQISLAAGRTQDATALVSGSERRYGRVDKHAPAIVSHCRERLASPAAEDRESGALLLARLMGSSTATIEWSEVRGALHVATGTRAHRDLIGCLWLQTSPEDVSDLIDYLSSLIDVDPGRTPPIRRRRGVDVASAAAAVEASLRILALRADPTTTDWDMVRTLGCYNLEDADKVVSGTKFAVVMDHIVRVHETSSAAASSMLLDYLAAVSRSDFFGIDVTLWRRHCAQAVRVITRAHPTRIGPALIELCGVLDTDVGTVILDELAAESYTVLREDIVRLSRTAATDDMRTHVLDTIRSHDRVQGSLAFPEILAALDKSPRVYTLVELEEDLRERRNELKAATDHAATTLPKATGMSVTALCTQLSVSTSTFKRLRAVESWGVPSPNLCRLIDDYGATLGHDFGLSAQLAEFERAEDRLKDRNSHVRRQQ
;
A
#
# COMPACT_ATOMS: atom_id res chain seq x y z
N MET A 1 17.54 -18.20 -14.65
CA MET A 1 18.74 -17.91 -13.85
C MET A 1 19.19 -16.47 -14.15
N TYR A 2 18.43 -15.49 -13.67
CA TYR A 2 18.66 -14.04 -13.92
C TYR A 2 19.86 -13.51 -13.12
N LEU A 3 20.16 -14.14 -11.97
CA LEU A 3 21.29 -13.83 -11.08
C LEU A 3 22.68 -14.01 -11.71
N ALA A 4 22.81 -14.77 -12.79
CA ALA A 4 24.12 -15.03 -13.41
C ALA A 4 24.56 -13.95 -14.42
N GLU A 5 23.64 -13.08 -14.86
CA GLU A 5 23.86 -12.25 -16.06
C GLU A 5 23.88 -10.74 -15.78
N LEU A 6 23.43 -10.29 -14.59
CA LEU A 6 23.51 -8.89 -14.15
C LEU A 6 24.69 -8.68 -13.21
N SER A 7 25.75 -8.03 -13.71
CA SER A 7 26.89 -7.57 -12.92
C SER A 7 26.52 -6.27 -12.19
N VAL A 8 25.97 -6.37 -10.98
CA VAL A 8 25.87 -5.21 -10.07
C VAL A 8 27.24 -4.98 -9.43
N ASP A 9 27.71 -3.74 -9.40
CA ASP A 9 28.95 -3.38 -8.70
C ASP A 9 28.69 -3.46 -7.19
N ASN A 10 29.11 -4.57 -6.55
CA ASN A 10 28.90 -4.81 -5.11
C ASN A 10 29.39 -3.65 -4.23
N ALA A 11 30.36 -2.86 -4.70
CA ALA A 11 30.89 -1.72 -3.96
C ALA A 11 29.93 -0.51 -3.93
N LEU A 12 28.86 -0.51 -4.76
CA LEU A 12 27.85 0.55 -4.85
C LEU A 12 26.48 0.12 -4.31
N GLN A 13 26.38 -1.10 -3.81
CA GLN A 13 25.16 -1.64 -3.22
C GLN A 13 25.00 -1.10 -1.79
N ILE A 14 23.80 -0.62 -1.47
CA ILE A 14 23.45 -0.10 -0.15
C ILE A 14 22.37 -1.00 0.43
N GLU A 15 22.66 -1.60 1.59
CA GLU A 15 21.69 -2.37 2.36
C GLU A 15 20.62 -1.41 2.87
N ARG A 16 19.37 -1.62 2.44
CA ARG A 16 18.24 -0.80 2.88
C ARG A 16 17.86 -1.14 4.31
N THR A 17 17.42 -0.15 5.08
CA THR A 17 17.02 -0.33 6.49
C THR A 17 15.88 -1.34 6.67
N ILE A 18 15.07 -1.55 5.64
CA ILE A 18 13.97 -2.53 5.64
C ILE A 18 14.39 -3.96 5.25
N GLU A 19 15.62 -4.19 4.78
CA GLU A 19 16.04 -5.49 4.24
C GLU A 19 16.06 -6.60 5.30
N SER A 20 16.47 -6.30 6.54
CA SER A 20 16.50 -7.27 7.64
C SER A 20 15.12 -7.84 7.91
N ASP A 21 14.12 -6.97 8.02
CA ASP A 21 12.74 -7.32 8.37
C ASP A 21 12.09 -8.15 7.26
N ILE A 22 12.39 -7.82 5.99
CA ILE A 22 11.93 -8.59 4.84
C ILE A 22 12.61 -9.96 4.81
N ALA A 23 13.92 -10.03 5.04
CA ALA A 23 14.68 -11.27 5.01
C ALA A 23 14.25 -12.25 6.11
N GLU A 24 14.08 -11.76 7.34
CA GLU A 24 13.55 -12.55 8.45
C GLU A 24 12.15 -13.05 8.15
N GLY A 25 11.29 -12.15 7.66
CA GLY A 25 9.93 -12.50 7.31
C GLY A 25 9.80 -13.51 6.16
N LEU A 26 10.77 -13.60 5.24
CA LEU A 26 10.78 -14.62 4.19
C LEU A 26 11.22 -16.00 4.68
N LEU A 27 11.86 -16.06 5.85
CA LEU A 27 12.35 -17.28 6.48
C LEU A 27 11.41 -17.81 7.57
N ASP A 28 10.33 -17.08 7.88
CA ASP A 28 9.30 -17.50 8.83
C ASP A 28 8.60 -18.80 8.40
N GLU A 29 8.06 -19.55 9.38
CA GLU A 29 7.23 -20.73 9.12
C GLU A 29 5.98 -20.40 8.31
N HIS A 30 5.47 -19.17 8.44
CA HIS A 30 4.34 -18.64 7.67
C HIS A 30 4.84 -17.82 6.47
N ARG A 31 4.95 -18.49 5.31
CA ARG A 31 5.49 -17.95 4.06
C ARG A 31 4.48 -17.09 3.29
N TRP A 32 3.91 -16.07 3.95
CA TRP A 32 2.97 -15.18 3.29
C TRP A 32 3.61 -14.43 2.11
N PRO A 33 2.86 -14.22 1.00
CA PRO A 33 3.32 -13.39 -0.10
C PRO A 33 3.70 -11.98 0.37
N ARG A 34 4.77 -11.43 -0.19
CA ARG A 34 5.26 -10.09 0.13
C ARG A 34 5.32 -9.23 -1.12
N VAL A 35 5.10 -7.93 -0.97
CA VAL A 35 5.30 -6.96 -2.04
C VAL A 35 6.11 -5.77 -1.55
N ILE A 36 7.12 -5.40 -2.34
CA ILE A 36 7.89 -4.18 -2.18
C ILE A 36 7.22 -3.11 -3.05
N VAL A 37 6.68 -2.09 -2.41
CA VAL A 37 5.93 -1.01 -3.05
C VAL A 37 6.76 0.26 -3.02
N GLY A 38 7.04 0.85 -4.17
CA GLY A 38 7.78 2.11 -4.20
C GLY A 38 7.83 2.74 -5.59
N ASP A 39 8.09 4.04 -5.65
CA ASP A 39 8.16 4.79 -6.90
C ASP A 39 9.28 4.29 -7.84
N ALA A 40 9.25 4.75 -9.09
CA ALA A 40 10.30 4.45 -10.04
C ALA A 40 11.66 4.99 -9.55
N GLY A 41 12.70 4.16 -9.60
CA GLY A 41 14.05 4.57 -9.17
C GLY A 41 14.31 4.52 -7.65
N THR A 42 13.36 4.11 -6.79
CA THR A 42 13.58 3.94 -5.34
C THR A 42 14.44 2.72 -4.95
N GLY A 43 14.88 1.93 -5.93
CA GLY A 43 15.80 0.81 -5.72
C GLY A 43 15.15 -0.55 -5.49
N LYS A 44 13.87 -0.75 -5.87
CA LYS A 44 13.15 -2.03 -5.70
C LYS A 44 13.92 -3.25 -6.25
N SER A 45 14.39 -3.16 -7.49
CA SER A 45 15.18 -4.22 -8.14
C SER A 45 16.52 -4.47 -7.44
N THR A 46 17.19 -3.39 -7.00
CA THR A 46 18.44 -3.48 -6.24
C THR A 46 18.22 -4.14 -4.88
N LEU A 47 17.12 -3.82 -4.19
CA LEU A 47 16.74 -4.44 -2.93
C LEU A 47 16.47 -5.94 -3.11
N LEU A 48 15.70 -6.34 -4.14
CA LEU A 48 15.47 -7.75 -4.43
C LEU A 48 16.77 -8.51 -4.71
N TRP A 49 17.70 -7.89 -5.43
CA TRP A 49 19.00 -8.48 -5.70
C TRP A 49 19.87 -8.57 -4.43
N SER A 50 19.84 -7.54 -3.59
CA SER A 50 20.53 -7.51 -2.30
C SER A 50 20.05 -8.64 -1.40
N LEU A 51 18.73 -8.74 -1.27
CA LEU A 51 18.04 -9.76 -0.52
C LEU A 51 18.36 -11.16 -1.04
N ALA A 52 18.33 -11.38 -2.37
CA ALA A 52 18.70 -12.66 -2.97
C ALA A 52 20.17 -13.03 -2.66
N THR A 53 21.08 -12.07 -2.80
CA THR A 53 22.51 -12.28 -2.54
C THR A 53 22.74 -12.64 -1.07
N GLU A 54 22.08 -11.92 -0.16
CA GLU A 54 22.23 -12.15 1.27
C GLU A 54 21.63 -13.48 1.73
N LEU A 55 20.44 -13.84 1.25
CA LEU A 55 19.80 -15.12 1.55
C LEU A 55 20.64 -16.31 1.05
N PHE A 56 21.20 -16.18 -0.15
CA PHE A 56 22.10 -17.18 -0.72
C PHE A 56 23.41 -17.27 0.08
N ARG A 57 24.03 -16.14 0.42
CA ARG A 57 25.29 -16.06 1.18
C ARG A 57 25.16 -16.64 2.59
N ARG A 58 24.03 -16.40 3.27
CA ARG A 58 23.73 -16.97 4.59
C ARG A 58 23.49 -18.49 4.53
N GLY A 59 23.28 -19.07 3.35
CA GLY A 59 22.96 -20.48 3.18
C GLY A 59 21.64 -20.90 3.82
N ARG A 60 20.71 -19.95 4.01
CA ARG A 60 19.41 -20.18 4.69
C ARG A 60 18.26 -20.40 3.72
N ALA A 61 18.42 -20.06 2.44
CA ALA A 61 17.42 -20.24 1.39
C ALA A 61 18.05 -20.29 0.00
N THR A 62 17.29 -20.77 -0.97
CA THR A 62 17.60 -20.78 -2.41
C THR A 62 16.71 -19.74 -3.11
N PRO A 63 17.18 -18.50 -3.32
CA PRO A 63 16.40 -17.46 -3.97
C PRO A 63 16.43 -17.61 -5.50
N ILE A 64 15.26 -17.46 -6.11
CA ILE A 64 15.03 -17.50 -7.56
C ILE A 64 14.47 -16.14 -7.99
N LEU A 65 15.36 -15.25 -8.44
CA LEU A 65 14.98 -13.94 -8.98
C LEU A 65 14.66 -14.03 -10.47
N LEU A 66 13.50 -13.51 -10.87
CA LEU A 66 13.01 -13.46 -12.24
C LEU A 66 12.35 -12.10 -12.52
N SER A 67 12.50 -11.59 -13.75
CA SER A 67 11.61 -10.53 -14.24
C SER A 67 10.21 -11.09 -14.42
N ALA A 68 9.19 -10.35 -13.98
CA ALA A 68 7.79 -10.76 -14.11
C ALA A 68 7.38 -10.94 -15.59
N THR A 69 7.98 -10.20 -16.52
CA THR A 69 7.70 -10.30 -17.97
C THR A 69 8.08 -11.66 -18.55
N TRP A 70 8.86 -12.47 -17.83
CA TRP A 70 9.13 -13.85 -18.19
C TRP A 70 7.85 -14.69 -18.31
N LEU A 71 6.80 -14.37 -17.54
CA LEU A 71 5.51 -15.05 -17.60
C LEU A 71 4.75 -14.83 -18.92
N LEU A 72 5.16 -13.83 -19.72
CA LEU A 72 4.54 -13.50 -21.00
C LEU A 72 5.22 -14.20 -22.19
N ARG A 73 6.16 -15.11 -21.92
CA ARG A 73 6.88 -15.86 -22.95
C ARG A 73 5.95 -16.77 -23.74
N THR A 74 5.96 -16.61 -25.05
CA THR A 74 5.17 -17.42 -26.00
C THR A 74 5.93 -18.63 -26.53
N ASP A 75 7.24 -18.67 -26.35
CA ASP A 75 8.11 -19.79 -26.72
C ASP A 75 8.08 -20.93 -25.69
N VAL A 76 7.46 -20.71 -24.52
CA VAL A 76 7.21 -21.71 -23.49
C VAL A 76 5.70 -22.00 -23.46
N THR A 77 5.31 -23.26 -23.68
CA THR A 77 3.91 -23.67 -23.54
C THR A 77 3.55 -23.75 -22.05
N GLY A 78 2.58 -22.95 -21.60
CA GLY A 78 2.17 -22.91 -20.20
C GLY A 78 3.27 -22.40 -19.26
N PRO A 79 3.73 -21.13 -19.41
CA PRO A 79 4.88 -20.60 -18.67
C PRO A 79 4.70 -20.66 -17.15
N VAL A 80 3.47 -20.48 -16.66
CA VAL A 80 3.14 -20.61 -15.23
C VAL A 80 3.34 -22.04 -14.74
N ASP A 81 2.80 -23.03 -15.47
CA ASP A 81 2.89 -24.44 -15.08
C ASP A 81 4.35 -24.91 -15.10
N TYR A 82 5.12 -24.47 -16.11
CA TYR A 82 6.56 -24.72 -16.21
C TYR A 82 7.35 -24.10 -15.04
N LEU A 83 7.06 -22.86 -14.66
CA LEU A 83 7.71 -22.19 -13.54
C LEU A 83 7.45 -22.95 -12.23
N VAL A 84 6.19 -23.28 -11.95
CA VAL A 84 5.78 -23.96 -10.72
C VAL A 84 6.39 -25.36 -10.65
N GLN A 85 6.38 -26.11 -11.76
CA GLN A 85 7.05 -27.41 -11.83
C GLN A 85 8.55 -27.28 -11.50
N GLY A 86 9.25 -26.33 -12.12
CA GLY A 86 10.67 -26.13 -11.88
C GLY A 86 10.99 -25.72 -10.43
N LEU A 87 10.16 -24.88 -9.82
CA LEU A 87 10.32 -24.50 -8.41
C LEU A 87 10.08 -25.69 -7.46
N ASN A 88 9.10 -26.54 -7.76
CA ASN A 88 8.83 -27.75 -6.97
C ASN A 88 9.99 -28.75 -7.07
N GLU A 89 10.50 -29.01 -8.28
CA GLU A 89 11.67 -29.88 -8.49
C GLU A 89 12.92 -29.35 -7.76
N LEU A 90 13.09 -28.01 -7.68
CA LEU A 90 14.16 -27.39 -6.90
C LEU A 90 13.94 -27.54 -5.40
N SER A 91 12.70 -27.34 -4.93
CA SER A 91 12.33 -27.48 -3.52
C SER A 91 12.56 -28.91 -3.02
N GLU A 92 12.22 -29.93 -3.82
CA GLU A 92 12.45 -31.34 -3.49
C GLU A 92 13.94 -31.72 -3.39
N ARG A 93 14.83 -30.99 -4.08
CA ARG A 93 16.27 -31.24 -4.12
C ARG A 93 17.09 -30.37 -3.16
N SER A 94 16.45 -29.40 -2.50
CA SER A 94 17.12 -28.39 -1.70
C SER A 94 16.86 -28.65 -0.22
N ASP A 95 17.92 -28.72 0.59
CA ASP A 95 17.81 -28.83 2.06
C ASP A 95 17.36 -27.51 2.73
N VAL A 96 17.27 -26.43 1.94
CA VAL A 96 16.88 -25.08 2.38
C VAL A 96 15.67 -24.57 1.57
N PRO A 97 14.83 -23.69 2.14
CA PRO A 97 13.63 -23.19 1.47
C PRO A 97 13.95 -22.48 0.14
N VAL A 98 13.13 -22.75 -0.88
CA VAL A 98 13.15 -22.01 -2.15
C VAL A 98 12.28 -20.75 -2.01
N ILE A 99 12.77 -19.62 -2.52
CA ILE A 99 12.06 -18.33 -2.50
C ILE A 99 11.96 -17.80 -3.92
N LEU A 100 10.75 -17.52 -4.42
CA LEU A 100 10.55 -16.85 -5.71
C LEU A 100 10.56 -15.33 -5.52
N MET A 101 11.32 -14.63 -6.35
CA MET A 101 11.36 -13.16 -6.37
C MET A 101 10.99 -12.67 -7.77
N LEU A 102 9.91 -11.90 -7.88
CA LEU A 102 9.44 -11.31 -9.14
C LEU A 102 9.71 -9.81 -9.17
N ASP A 103 10.57 -9.39 -10.08
CA ASP A 103 10.85 -7.97 -10.32
C ASP A 103 9.87 -7.36 -11.32
N THR A 104 9.55 -6.07 -11.13
CA THR A 104 8.68 -5.24 -11.99
C THR A 104 7.35 -5.88 -12.38
N VAL A 105 6.57 -6.34 -11.39
CA VAL A 105 5.23 -6.91 -11.64
C VAL A 105 4.23 -5.88 -12.14
N ASP A 106 4.47 -4.58 -11.91
CA ASP A 106 3.64 -3.48 -12.42
C ASP A 106 3.40 -3.57 -13.93
N LEU A 107 4.39 -4.05 -14.69
CA LEU A 107 4.26 -4.24 -16.14
C LEU A 107 3.15 -5.21 -16.54
N LEU A 108 2.84 -6.20 -15.70
CA LEU A 108 1.80 -7.19 -15.96
C LEU A 108 0.43 -6.70 -15.49
N LEU A 109 0.37 -5.68 -14.64
CA LEU A 109 -0.87 -5.23 -14.02
C LEU A 109 -1.71 -4.31 -14.92
N HIS A 110 -1.14 -3.82 -16.02
CA HIS A 110 -1.82 -2.94 -16.97
C HIS A 110 -2.55 -3.66 -18.11
N ASP A 111 -2.28 -4.95 -18.30
CA ASP A 111 -3.00 -5.81 -19.24
C ASP A 111 -3.74 -6.90 -18.47
N LEU A 112 -5.05 -7.00 -18.64
CA LEU A 112 -5.87 -7.88 -17.80
C LEU A 112 -5.48 -9.36 -17.95
N GLN A 113 -4.97 -9.79 -19.11
CA GLN A 113 -4.47 -11.15 -19.26
C GLN A 113 -3.12 -11.34 -18.56
N ALA A 114 -2.15 -10.44 -18.78
CA ALA A 114 -0.89 -10.47 -18.07
C ALA A 114 -1.10 -10.45 -16.55
N HIS A 115 -2.08 -9.67 -16.09
CA HIS A 115 -2.49 -9.59 -14.70
C HIS A 115 -3.05 -10.93 -14.21
N GLN A 116 -3.96 -11.56 -14.96
CA GLN A 116 -4.48 -12.89 -14.62
C GLN A 116 -3.38 -13.97 -14.62
N ILE A 117 -2.43 -13.92 -15.56
CA ILE A 117 -1.28 -14.83 -15.61
C ILE A 117 -0.42 -14.66 -14.35
N LEU A 118 -0.13 -13.42 -13.97
CA LEU A 118 0.60 -13.10 -12.75
C LEU A 118 -0.12 -13.63 -11.51
N LEU A 119 -1.41 -13.31 -11.34
CA LEU A 119 -2.18 -13.79 -10.19
C LEU A 119 -2.29 -15.31 -10.16
N ARG A 120 -2.43 -15.97 -11.31
CA ARG A 120 -2.38 -17.44 -11.40
C ARG A 120 -1.02 -17.98 -10.95
N ALA A 121 0.08 -17.39 -11.40
CA ALA A 121 1.42 -17.78 -10.99
C ALA A 121 1.62 -17.63 -9.49
N LEU A 122 1.28 -16.47 -8.93
CA LEU A 122 1.40 -16.20 -7.50
C LEU A 122 0.57 -17.16 -6.65
N LYS A 123 -0.69 -17.41 -7.04
CA LYS A 123 -1.57 -18.39 -6.36
C LYS A 123 -1.02 -19.83 -6.44
N MET A 124 -0.43 -20.23 -7.57
CA MET A 124 0.13 -21.59 -7.72
C MET A 124 1.44 -21.79 -6.93
N VAL A 125 2.27 -20.75 -6.86
CA VAL A 125 3.50 -20.74 -6.06
C VAL A 125 3.16 -20.79 -4.56
N GLU A 126 2.20 -19.97 -4.12
CA GLU A 126 1.72 -19.96 -2.74
C GLU A 126 1.18 -21.35 -2.32
N ARG A 127 0.34 -21.98 -3.16
CA ARG A 127 -0.18 -23.35 -2.92
C ARG A 127 0.90 -24.41 -2.83
N SER A 128 2.07 -24.16 -3.43
CA SER A 128 3.21 -25.07 -3.38
C SER A 128 4.09 -24.84 -2.13
N GLY A 129 3.69 -23.94 -1.23
CA GLY A 129 4.42 -23.62 -0.01
C GLY A 129 5.74 -22.87 -0.25
N ILE A 130 5.92 -22.28 -1.44
CA ILE A 130 7.11 -21.51 -1.79
C ILE A 130 6.85 -20.04 -1.43
N ALA A 131 7.77 -19.43 -0.68
CA ALA A 131 7.65 -18.01 -0.35
C ALA A 131 7.83 -17.16 -1.62
N VAL A 132 7.04 -16.11 -1.76
CA VAL A 132 7.12 -15.21 -2.91
C VAL A 132 7.23 -13.76 -2.47
N ILE A 133 8.11 -13.00 -3.13
CA ILE A 133 8.21 -11.56 -3.00
C ILE A 133 8.18 -10.89 -4.37
N CYS A 134 7.36 -9.85 -4.51
CA CYS A 134 7.20 -9.09 -5.75
C CYS A 134 7.65 -7.64 -5.56
N ALA A 135 8.02 -6.96 -6.64
CA ALA A 135 8.27 -5.51 -6.63
C ALA A 135 7.32 -4.78 -7.60
N THR A 136 6.65 -3.72 -7.14
CA THR A 136 5.67 -2.95 -7.92
C THR A 136 5.65 -1.46 -7.55
N ARG A 137 4.94 -0.65 -8.34
CA ARG A 137 4.70 0.78 -8.10
C ARG A 137 3.44 1.00 -7.22
N PRO A 138 3.30 2.14 -6.51
CA PRO A 138 2.24 2.33 -5.51
C PRO A 138 0.81 2.23 -6.05
N HIS A 139 0.54 2.73 -7.25
CA HIS A 139 -0.80 2.69 -7.83
C HIS A 139 -1.20 1.28 -8.26
N GLU A 140 -0.22 0.49 -8.70
CA GLU A 140 -0.37 -0.86 -9.20
C GLU A 140 -0.42 -1.87 -8.07
N ALA A 141 0.17 -1.59 -6.91
CA ALA A 141 0.10 -2.44 -5.73
C ALA A 141 -1.34 -2.81 -5.35
N GLY A 142 -2.27 -1.85 -5.44
CA GLY A 142 -3.69 -2.08 -5.16
C GLY A 142 -4.38 -3.06 -6.13
N LEU A 143 -3.77 -3.37 -7.27
CA LEU A 143 -4.29 -4.36 -8.23
C LEU A 143 -3.90 -5.79 -7.84
N LEU A 144 -2.87 -5.98 -7.00
CA LEU A 144 -2.45 -7.29 -6.51
C LEU A 144 -3.45 -7.84 -5.49
N SER A 145 -4.50 -8.52 -5.97
CA SER A 145 -5.53 -9.15 -5.14
C SER A 145 -5.04 -10.50 -4.60
N ILE A 146 -4.11 -10.48 -3.65
CA ILE A 146 -3.50 -11.66 -3.02
C ILE A 146 -3.79 -11.64 -1.52
N ASP A 147 -4.21 -12.78 -0.97
CA ASP A 147 -4.54 -12.89 0.45
C ASP A 147 -3.28 -12.82 1.30
N ASN A 148 -3.39 -12.21 2.48
CA ASN A 148 -2.28 -12.06 3.43
C ASN A 148 -1.03 -11.40 2.83
N LEU A 149 -1.17 -10.67 1.71
CA LEU A 149 -0.08 -9.92 1.10
C LEU A 149 0.48 -8.92 2.11
N ARG A 150 1.79 -9.02 2.37
CA ARG A 150 2.49 -8.09 3.26
C ARG A 150 3.15 -7.01 2.44
N ASP A 151 2.66 -5.79 2.61
CA ASP A 151 3.16 -4.61 1.94
C ASP A 151 4.38 -4.05 2.69
N HIS A 152 5.47 -3.88 1.94
CA HIS A 152 6.68 -3.23 2.40
C HIS A 152 6.89 -1.96 1.58
N GLN A 153 6.60 -0.80 2.18
CA GLN A 153 6.79 0.48 1.52
C GLN A 153 8.29 0.81 1.44
N LEU A 154 8.81 0.94 0.23
CA LEU A 154 10.18 1.35 -0.06
C LEU A 154 10.19 2.83 -0.46
N SER A 155 10.52 3.68 0.50
CA SER A 155 10.73 5.11 0.28
C SER A 155 12.08 5.40 -0.37
N SER A 156 12.28 6.67 -0.72
CA SER A 156 13.61 7.21 -1.02
C SER A 156 14.56 7.01 0.17
N TYR A 157 15.86 7.18 -0.05
CA TYR A 157 16.86 7.02 1.01
C TYR A 157 16.54 7.89 2.23
N ASP A 158 16.58 7.27 3.40
CA ASP A 158 16.68 7.99 4.67
C ASP A 158 18.08 8.61 4.82
N ASP A 159 18.32 9.33 5.93
CA ASP A 159 19.57 10.07 6.11
C ASP A 159 20.78 9.12 6.28
N ASP A 160 20.61 7.98 6.92
CA ASP A 160 21.66 6.99 7.14
C ASP A 160 22.00 6.27 5.82
N GLU A 161 20.97 5.83 5.08
CA GLU A 161 21.10 5.21 3.76
C GLU A 161 21.76 6.17 2.75
N LEU A 162 21.40 7.46 2.79
CA LEU A 162 21.94 8.50 1.91
C LEU A 162 23.43 8.74 2.18
N ASP A 163 23.84 8.82 3.44
CA ASP A 163 25.25 9.03 3.81
C ASP A 163 26.13 7.86 3.35
N LEU A 164 25.63 6.62 3.49
CA LEU A 164 26.29 5.42 2.97
C LEU A 164 26.39 5.45 1.44
N ALA A 165 25.29 5.76 0.76
CA ALA A 165 25.23 5.85 -0.71
C ALA A 165 26.18 6.92 -1.26
N ALA A 166 26.13 8.12 -0.69
CA ALA A 166 26.99 9.25 -1.06
C ALA A 166 28.47 8.92 -0.84
N THR A 167 28.82 8.24 0.25
CA THR A 167 30.20 7.81 0.52
C THR A 167 30.69 6.82 -0.53
N ALA A 168 29.90 5.79 -0.83
CA ALA A 168 30.25 4.77 -1.82
C ALA A 168 30.43 5.37 -3.23
N LEU A 169 29.51 6.25 -3.64
CA LEU A 169 29.56 6.93 -4.94
C LEU A 169 30.73 7.94 -5.02
N ALA A 170 31.00 8.69 -3.96
CA ALA A 170 32.13 9.61 -3.91
C ALA A 170 33.47 8.87 -4.06
N ASN A 171 33.64 7.74 -3.35
CA ASN A 171 34.82 6.88 -3.48
C ASN A 171 35.01 6.37 -4.92
N ARG A 172 33.90 6.05 -5.61
CA ARG A 172 33.94 5.50 -6.96
C ARG A 172 34.21 6.56 -8.03
N TYR A 173 33.49 7.66 -7.99
CA TYR A 173 33.39 8.63 -9.09
C TYR A 173 34.16 9.93 -8.82
N CYS A 174 34.39 10.31 -7.57
CA CYS A 174 35.00 11.58 -7.19
C CYS A 174 36.42 11.38 -6.59
N GLN A 175 37.31 10.70 -7.32
CA GLN A 175 38.66 10.35 -6.84
C GLN A 175 39.56 11.56 -6.46
N GLY A 176 39.13 12.79 -6.77
CA GLY A 176 39.82 14.03 -6.43
C GLY A 176 39.26 14.81 -5.24
N ALA A 177 38.19 14.36 -4.59
CA ALA A 177 37.54 15.04 -3.47
C ALA A 177 37.39 14.12 -2.23
N PRO A 178 37.57 14.62 -1.00
CA PRO A 178 37.34 13.83 0.21
C PRO A 178 35.86 13.40 0.32
N PRO A 179 35.54 12.11 0.53
CA PRO A 179 34.16 11.63 0.61
C PRO A 179 33.32 12.37 1.65
N GLY A 180 33.89 12.68 2.81
CA GLY A 180 33.19 13.43 3.87
C GLY A 180 32.74 14.83 3.47
N GLU A 181 33.46 15.51 2.58
CA GLU A 181 33.05 16.82 2.06
C GLU A 181 31.87 16.71 1.09
N VAL A 182 31.86 15.66 0.27
CA VAL A 182 30.77 15.35 -0.66
C VAL A 182 29.49 14.98 0.09
N VAL A 183 29.60 14.08 1.07
CA VAL A 183 28.50 13.67 1.96
C VAL A 183 27.92 14.89 2.66
N ALA A 184 28.76 15.73 3.27
CA ALA A 184 28.30 16.96 3.91
C ALA A 184 27.65 17.94 2.94
N SER A 185 28.07 17.98 1.67
CA SER A 185 27.42 18.80 0.64
C SER A 185 26.02 18.29 0.29
N ILE A 186 25.87 16.98 0.12
CA ILE A 186 24.57 16.33 -0.14
C ILE A 186 23.63 16.51 1.07
N GLY A 187 24.11 16.26 2.29
CA GLY A 187 23.34 16.47 3.52
C GLY A 187 22.89 17.92 3.71
N ARG A 188 23.74 18.90 3.34
CA ARG A 188 23.32 20.32 3.34
C ARG A 188 22.24 20.61 2.29
N ALA A 189 22.32 20.00 1.11
CA ALA A 189 21.32 20.21 0.05
C ALA A 189 19.94 19.65 0.44
N THR A 190 19.92 18.47 1.05
CA THR A 190 18.67 17.84 1.55
C THR A 190 18.10 18.62 2.74
N ALA A 191 18.93 19.03 3.71
CA ALA A 191 18.49 19.80 4.87
C ALA A 191 17.96 21.20 4.53
N ARG A 192 18.47 21.83 3.46
CA ARG A 192 18.00 23.14 2.97
C ARG A 192 16.72 23.06 2.12
N GLY A 193 16.17 21.87 1.92
CA GLY A 193 14.97 21.69 1.09
C GLY A 193 15.18 22.04 -0.38
N LEU A 194 16.41 21.93 -0.91
CA LEU A 194 16.67 22.20 -2.32
C LEU A 194 15.92 21.20 -3.21
N PRO A 195 15.51 21.58 -4.43
CA PRO A 195 14.95 20.66 -5.44
C PRO A 195 15.82 19.41 -5.66
N ALA A 196 17.14 19.58 -5.54
CA ALA A 196 18.13 18.52 -5.61
C ALA A 196 17.93 17.42 -4.54
N ALA A 197 17.18 17.67 -3.48
CA ALA A 197 16.93 16.70 -2.42
C ALA A 197 16.27 15.42 -2.94
N ASP A 198 15.33 15.54 -3.89
CA ASP A 198 14.64 14.35 -4.45
C ASP A 198 15.54 13.56 -5.40
N VAL A 199 16.45 14.27 -6.10
CA VAL A 199 17.52 13.63 -6.88
C VAL A 199 18.49 12.92 -5.96
N CYS A 200 18.88 13.54 -4.84
CA CYS A 200 19.85 12.98 -3.91
C CYS A 200 19.30 11.76 -3.17
N ARG A 201 18.04 11.80 -2.74
CA ARG A 201 17.41 10.68 -2.01
C ARG A 201 16.99 9.54 -2.93
N SER A 202 16.89 9.74 -4.24
CA SER A 202 16.60 8.67 -5.19
C SER A 202 17.87 7.86 -5.50
N PRO A 203 17.92 6.53 -5.21
CA PRO A 203 19.08 5.69 -5.51
C PRO A 203 19.54 5.77 -6.97
N LEU A 204 18.59 5.75 -7.91
CA LEU A 204 18.88 5.85 -9.33
C LEU A 204 19.44 7.22 -9.70
N LEU A 205 18.73 8.29 -9.34
CA LEU A 205 19.09 9.64 -9.79
C LEU A 205 20.38 10.12 -9.14
N LEU A 206 20.64 9.74 -7.88
CA LEU A 206 21.91 9.99 -7.21
C LEU A 206 23.07 9.34 -7.97
N ARG A 207 22.93 8.06 -8.37
CA ARG A 207 23.96 7.39 -9.18
C ARG A 207 24.17 8.10 -10.52
N VAL A 208 23.09 8.43 -11.23
CA VAL A 208 23.18 9.16 -12.51
C VAL A 208 23.87 10.51 -12.32
N LEU A 209 23.57 11.24 -11.23
CA LEU A 209 24.23 12.50 -10.90
C LEU A 209 25.74 12.33 -10.76
N PHE A 210 26.21 11.37 -9.94
CA PHE A 210 27.64 11.10 -9.78
C PHE A 210 28.31 10.67 -11.08
N GLU A 211 27.64 9.81 -11.86
CA GLU A 211 28.15 9.33 -13.13
C GLU A 211 28.33 10.46 -14.14
N LEU A 212 27.40 11.43 -14.17
CA LEU A 212 27.50 12.58 -15.04
C LEU A 212 28.54 13.58 -14.53
N SER A 213 28.67 13.78 -13.21
CA SER A 213 29.61 14.73 -12.63
C SER A 213 31.07 14.25 -12.64
N ALA A 214 31.32 12.95 -12.79
CA ALA A 214 32.65 12.38 -12.70
C ALA A 214 33.68 13.05 -13.65
N PRO A 215 34.92 13.33 -13.19
CA PRO A 215 35.46 13.07 -11.86
C PRO A 215 35.20 14.19 -10.82
N ALA A 216 34.44 15.23 -11.17
CA ALA A 216 34.13 16.35 -10.29
C ALA A 216 33.05 16.01 -9.25
N VAL A 217 32.95 16.86 -8.23
CA VAL A 217 31.86 16.79 -7.24
C VAL A 217 30.56 17.27 -7.88
N PRO A 218 29.41 16.62 -7.63
CA PRO A 218 28.13 17.06 -8.14
C PRO A 218 27.78 18.51 -7.80
N ALA A 219 27.34 19.27 -8.81
CA ALA A 219 26.70 20.56 -8.62
C ALA A 219 25.22 20.34 -8.25
N LEU A 220 24.82 20.86 -7.08
CA LEU A 220 23.48 20.66 -6.51
C LEU A 220 22.58 21.90 -6.64
N ASP A 221 23.15 23.02 -7.09
CA ASP A 221 22.41 24.25 -7.35
C ASP A 221 21.59 24.06 -8.64
N ASP A 222 20.29 24.38 -8.58
CA ASP A 222 19.34 24.31 -9.70
C ASP A 222 19.17 22.91 -10.36
N LEU A 223 19.36 21.84 -9.59
CA LEU A 223 19.20 20.47 -10.05
C LEU A 223 17.81 19.89 -9.70
N ASP A 224 17.12 19.37 -10.72
CA ASP A 224 15.95 18.49 -10.59
C ASP A 224 16.05 17.28 -11.56
N MET A 225 15.07 16.39 -11.51
CA MET A 225 15.03 15.18 -12.37
C MET A 225 15.06 15.53 -13.86
N THR A 226 14.32 16.55 -14.30
CA THR A 226 14.23 16.94 -15.71
C THR A 226 15.58 17.46 -16.21
N GLN A 227 16.25 18.32 -15.43
CA GLN A 227 17.58 18.83 -15.77
C GLN A 227 18.64 17.72 -15.78
N LEU A 228 18.53 16.75 -14.87
CA LEU A 228 19.42 15.59 -14.84
C LEU A 228 19.29 14.75 -16.12
N PHE A 229 18.07 14.43 -16.57
CA PHE A 229 17.86 13.66 -17.80
C PHE A 229 18.21 14.43 -19.07
N ARG A 230 17.93 15.75 -19.14
CA ARG A 230 18.42 16.60 -20.24
C ARG A 230 19.96 16.58 -20.31
N SER A 231 20.62 16.64 -19.16
CA SER A 231 22.10 16.53 -19.07
C SER A 231 22.59 15.15 -19.50
N TYR A 232 21.91 14.08 -19.07
CA TYR A 232 22.20 12.71 -19.51
C TYR A 232 22.08 12.58 -21.03
N TRP A 233 20.98 13.05 -21.63
CA TRP A 233 20.73 13.00 -23.07
C TRP A 233 21.86 13.70 -23.85
N GLN A 234 22.22 14.92 -23.45
CA GLN A 234 23.28 15.68 -24.11
C GLN A 234 24.65 14.98 -24.01
N ARG A 235 24.98 14.39 -22.87
CA ARG A 235 26.29 13.77 -22.66
C ARG A 235 26.37 12.38 -23.30
N ARG A 236 25.43 11.49 -23.02
CA ARG A 236 25.47 10.09 -23.45
C ARG A 236 24.92 9.86 -24.85
N ILE A 237 23.84 10.51 -25.24
CA ILE A 237 23.19 10.24 -26.54
C ILE A 237 23.75 11.14 -27.65
N VAL A 238 23.95 12.43 -27.36
CA VAL A 238 24.40 13.40 -28.39
C VAL A 238 25.92 13.38 -28.59
N ARG A 239 26.72 13.35 -27.50
CA ARG A 239 28.17 13.63 -27.56
C ARG A 239 29.09 12.45 -27.24
N ASP A 240 28.58 11.39 -26.61
CA ASP A 240 29.40 10.34 -25.97
C ASP A 240 30.49 10.91 -25.04
N ALA A 241 30.12 11.89 -24.22
CA ALA A 241 31.02 12.47 -23.23
C ALA A 241 30.85 11.72 -21.90
N ARG A 242 31.96 11.18 -21.36
CA ARG A 242 32.03 10.50 -20.06
C ARG A 242 32.55 11.41 -18.96
N THR A 243 33.05 12.61 -19.31
CA THR A 243 33.51 13.64 -18.36
C THR A 243 33.18 15.05 -18.87
N ASP A 244 33.13 16.03 -17.95
CA ASP A 244 32.89 17.45 -18.28
C ASP A 244 33.88 18.03 -19.31
N ILE A 245 35.13 17.56 -19.25
CA ILE A 245 36.21 17.97 -20.16
C ILE A 245 35.88 17.51 -21.58
N GLU A 246 35.46 16.26 -21.77
CA GLU A 246 35.14 15.71 -23.09
C GLU A 246 33.97 16.43 -23.78
N THR A 247 33.02 16.96 -23.02
CA THR A 247 31.86 17.70 -23.53
C THR A 247 32.24 18.95 -24.33
N HIS A 248 33.42 19.54 -24.07
CA HIS A 248 33.92 20.73 -24.75
C HIS A 248 34.74 20.40 -26.01
N TYR A 249 35.32 19.20 -26.09
CA TYR A 249 36.25 18.82 -27.16
C TYR A 249 35.66 17.86 -28.20
N ARG A 250 34.54 17.18 -27.93
CA ARG A 250 33.89 16.28 -28.90
C ARG A 250 32.83 17.00 -29.76
N PRO A 251 32.93 16.99 -31.11
CA PRO A 251 31.93 17.60 -31.99
C PRO A 251 30.62 16.81 -32.00
N ALA A 252 29.48 17.51 -31.95
CA ALA A 252 28.15 16.91 -31.81
C ALA A 252 27.65 16.09 -33.02
N ALA A 253 28.12 16.37 -34.24
CA ALA A 253 27.46 15.88 -35.45
C ALA A 253 27.76 14.39 -35.81
N GLN A 254 28.98 13.91 -35.55
CA GLN A 254 29.39 12.54 -35.97
C GLN A 254 28.96 11.43 -35.01
N ASN A 255 28.46 11.77 -33.81
CA ASN A 255 28.19 10.83 -32.73
C ASN A 255 26.78 10.99 -32.12
N ASN A 256 25.88 11.71 -32.80
CA ASN A 256 24.54 11.97 -32.29
C ASN A 256 23.56 10.85 -32.67
N TYR A 257 23.17 10.05 -31.69
CA TYR A 257 22.18 8.97 -31.87
C TYR A 257 20.80 9.33 -31.35
N SER A 258 20.46 10.63 -31.29
CA SER A 258 19.14 11.08 -30.81
C SER A 258 17.99 10.50 -31.63
N GLU A 259 18.13 10.39 -32.96
CA GLU A 259 17.06 9.85 -33.80
C GLU A 259 16.85 8.35 -33.56
N VAL A 260 17.93 7.58 -33.41
CA VAL A 260 17.86 6.14 -33.11
C VAL A 260 17.30 5.91 -31.70
N ALA A 261 17.71 6.71 -30.70
CA ALA A 261 17.17 6.64 -29.34
C ALA A 261 15.66 6.95 -29.32
N ARG A 262 15.23 8.00 -30.03
CA ARG A 262 13.80 8.35 -30.16
C ARG A 262 13.00 7.26 -30.88
N ALA A 263 13.52 6.73 -31.98
CA ALA A 263 12.87 5.64 -32.72
C ALA A 263 12.78 4.36 -31.88
N SER A 264 13.81 4.07 -31.07
CA SER A 264 13.82 2.95 -30.13
C SER A 264 12.73 3.10 -29.06
N ALA A 265 12.61 4.28 -28.46
CA ALA A 265 11.58 4.56 -27.46
C ALA A 265 10.16 4.48 -28.05
N LEU A 266 9.95 5.04 -29.26
CA LEU A 266 8.66 4.92 -29.95
C LEU A 266 8.34 3.47 -30.33
N GLY A 267 9.34 2.68 -30.75
CA GLY A 267 9.15 1.27 -31.09
C GLY A 267 8.69 0.46 -29.89
N LEU A 268 9.30 0.69 -28.72
CA LEU A 268 8.86 0.11 -27.45
C LEU A 268 7.44 0.56 -27.08
N LEU A 269 7.18 1.87 -27.09
CA LEU A 269 5.86 2.44 -26.80
C LEU A 269 4.77 1.86 -27.71
N ALA A 270 5.04 1.74 -29.01
CA ALA A 270 4.15 1.19 -30.01
C ALA A 270 4.01 -0.34 -29.97
N THR A 271 4.65 -1.01 -29.01
CA THR A 271 4.39 -2.43 -28.70
C THR A 271 3.73 -2.61 -27.34
N GLY A 272 3.60 -1.53 -26.55
CA GLY A 272 3.11 -1.58 -25.17
C GLY A 272 4.04 -2.28 -24.19
N LEU A 273 5.30 -2.47 -24.55
CA LEU A 273 6.30 -3.15 -23.74
C LEU A 273 7.52 -2.24 -23.55
N PRO A 274 8.06 -2.10 -22.33
CA PRO A 274 9.30 -1.34 -22.09
C PRO A 274 10.55 -2.10 -22.56
N GLU A 275 10.42 -3.36 -22.96
CA GLU A 275 11.51 -4.22 -23.40
C GLU A 275 11.07 -5.23 -24.46
N LEU A 276 11.94 -5.55 -25.41
CA LEU A 276 11.67 -6.51 -26.48
C LEU A 276 12.86 -7.45 -26.72
N PRO A 277 12.65 -8.65 -27.28
CA PRO A 277 13.75 -9.51 -27.69
C PRO A 277 14.68 -8.84 -28.71
N PRO A 278 16.02 -9.03 -28.64
CA PRO A 278 16.98 -8.42 -29.57
C PRO A 278 16.68 -8.62 -31.05
N VAL A 279 16.02 -9.73 -31.41
CA VAL A 279 15.63 -10.05 -32.79
C VAL A 279 14.41 -9.25 -33.23
N VAL A 280 13.50 -8.93 -32.30
CA VAL A 280 12.27 -8.19 -32.58
C VAL A 280 12.50 -6.68 -32.47
N PHE A 281 13.41 -6.26 -31.60
CA PHE A 281 13.66 -4.85 -31.27
C PHE A 281 14.00 -3.99 -32.51
N PRO A 282 14.95 -4.35 -33.40
CA PRO A 282 15.23 -3.57 -34.62
C PRO A 282 14.02 -3.42 -35.54
N ASN A 283 13.17 -4.46 -35.64
CA ASN A 283 11.94 -4.41 -36.44
C ASN A 283 10.92 -3.43 -35.85
N ALA A 284 10.79 -3.38 -34.52
CA ALA A 284 9.95 -2.40 -33.84
C ALA A 284 10.48 -0.97 -34.05
N VAL A 285 11.80 -0.76 -34.01
CA VAL A 285 12.42 0.54 -34.34
C VAL A 285 12.15 0.92 -35.81
N ALA A 286 12.33 -0.02 -36.73
CA ALA A 286 12.11 0.19 -38.16
C ALA A 286 10.64 0.51 -38.49
N ALA A 287 9.68 -0.10 -37.77
CA ALA A 287 8.25 0.12 -37.96
C ALA A 287 7.81 1.57 -37.70
N VAL A 288 8.57 2.33 -36.91
CA VAL A 288 8.31 3.75 -36.63
C VAL A 288 8.84 4.66 -37.76
N GLY A 289 9.66 4.12 -38.66
CA GLY A 289 10.15 4.78 -39.87
C GLY A 289 11.15 5.93 -39.64
N GLY A 290 11.85 6.32 -40.71
CA GLY A 290 12.74 7.48 -40.74
C GLY A 290 14.24 7.19 -40.66
N LEU A 291 14.64 5.91 -40.48
CA LEU A 291 16.03 5.47 -40.42
C LEU A 291 16.23 4.27 -41.37
N SER A 292 17.44 4.12 -41.92
CA SER A 292 17.78 2.91 -42.68
C SER A 292 18.08 1.75 -41.73
N ALA A 293 17.99 0.51 -42.21
CA ALA A 293 18.29 -0.67 -41.39
C ALA A 293 19.74 -0.63 -40.86
N ALA A 294 20.69 -0.14 -41.68
CA ALA A 294 22.09 0.00 -41.29
C ALA A 294 22.27 1.03 -40.15
N ASP A 295 21.57 2.18 -40.23
CA ASP A 295 21.64 3.22 -39.18
C ASP A 295 21.00 2.73 -37.87
N ILE A 296 19.95 1.89 -37.96
CA ILE A 296 19.31 1.27 -36.80
C ILE A 296 20.27 0.32 -36.11
N ASP A 297 20.90 -0.59 -36.85
CA ASP A 297 21.82 -1.57 -36.26
C ASP A 297 23.06 -0.88 -35.64
N GLU A 298 23.71 0.01 -36.40
CA GLU A 298 24.88 0.78 -35.89
C GLU A 298 24.50 1.62 -34.67
N GLY A 299 23.36 2.30 -34.72
CA GLY A 299 22.91 3.17 -33.65
C GLY A 299 22.49 2.40 -32.40
N ILE A 300 21.82 1.25 -32.52
CA ILE A 300 21.48 0.41 -31.37
C ILE A 300 22.75 -0.09 -30.70
N ASP A 301 23.73 -0.59 -31.47
CA ASP A 301 25.00 -1.07 -30.93
C ASP A 301 25.77 0.07 -30.23
N ALA A 302 25.77 1.27 -30.82
CA ALA A 302 26.36 2.44 -30.18
C ALA A 302 25.64 2.84 -28.89
N LEU A 303 24.31 2.86 -28.85
CA LEU A 303 23.54 3.17 -27.65
C LEU A 303 23.74 2.12 -26.55
N CYS A 304 23.89 0.84 -26.90
CA CYS A 304 24.30 -0.20 -25.96
C CYS A 304 25.70 0.03 -25.40
N ALA A 305 26.68 0.33 -26.26
CA ALA A 305 28.05 0.62 -25.83
C ALA A 305 28.17 1.85 -24.91
N ARG A 306 27.23 2.79 -25.03
CA ARG A 306 27.15 4.00 -24.19
C ARG A 306 26.38 3.82 -22.89
N GLY A 307 25.74 2.67 -22.68
CA GLY A 307 24.90 2.38 -21.52
C GLY A 307 23.51 3.07 -21.56
N VAL A 308 23.07 3.51 -22.73
CA VAL A 308 21.72 4.09 -22.91
C VAL A 308 20.68 2.97 -23.04
N LEU A 309 21.00 1.97 -23.86
CA LEU A 309 20.24 0.73 -23.96
C LEU A 309 20.96 -0.35 -23.17
N SER A 310 20.21 -1.16 -22.43
CA SER A 310 20.69 -2.34 -21.72
C SER A 310 20.21 -3.61 -22.41
N THR A 311 21.01 -4.67 -22.31
CA THR A 311 20.58 -6.03 -22.64
C THR A 311 20.51 -6.82 -21.34
N THR A 312 19.33 -7.30 -21.00
CA THR A 312 19.09 -8.07 -19.79
C THR A 312 18.48 -9.41 -20.17
N GLY A 313 19.25 -10.49 -20.01
CA GLY A 313 18.89 -11.79 -20.57
C GLY A 313 18.68 -11.72 -22.09
N ASP A 314 17.52 -12.16 -22.56
CA ASP A 314 17.13 -12.13 -23.96
C ASP A 314 16.31 -10.89 -24.35
N ARG A 315 16.42 -9.78 -23.59
CA ARG A 315 15.64 -8.55 -23.81
C ARG A 315 16.53 -7.32 -23.95
N ARG A 316 16.10 -6.38 -24.81
CA ARG A 316 16.66 -5.04 -24.98
C ARG A 316 15.67 -4.00 -24.46
N SER A 317 16.17 -3.05 -23.69
CA SER A 317 15.42 -1.96 -23.06
C SER A 317 16.29 -0.72 -22.87
N PHE A 318 15.72 0.41 -22.44
CA PHE A 318 16.52 1.50 -21.86
C PHE A 318 17.06 1.09 -20.50
N PHE A 319 18.21 1.65 -20.08
CA PHE A 319 18.84 1.32 -18.80
C PHE A 319 17.92 1.47 -17.58
N HIS A 320 16.87 2.30 -17.69
CA HIS A 320 15.81 2.41 -16.72
C HIS A 320 14.50 2.87 -17.37
N GLN A 321 13.35 2.49 -16.77
CA GLN A 321 12.02 2.82 -17.28
C GLN A 321 11.76 4.33 -17.39
N THR A 322 12.19 5.13 -16.41
CA THR A 322 12.07 6.60 -16.47
C THR A 322 12.88 7.24 -17.60
N MET A 323 14.02 6.63 -17.99
CA MET A 323 14.76 7.07 -19.19
C MET A 323 13.99 6.73 -20.46
N PHE A 324 13.34 5.56 -20.53
CA PHE A 324 12.43 5.22 -21.62
C PHE A 324 11.28 6.24 -21.70
N GLU A 325 10.62 6.55 -20.58
CA GLU A 325 9.51 7.50 -20.51
C GLU A 325 9.94 8.89 -21.03
N PHE A 326 11.10 9.37 -20.58
CA PHE A 326 11.71 10.63 -21.06
C PHE A 326 12.05 10.57 -22.56
N ALA A 327 12.67 9.48 -23.03
CA ALA A 327 13.05 9.32 -24.43
C ALA A 327 11.84 9.21 -25.37
N ALA A 328 10.76 8.57 -24.91
CA ALA A 328 9.50 8.46 -25.64
C ALA A 328 8.81 9.82 -25.73
N ALA A 329 8.80 10.60 -24.64
CA ALA A 329 8.30 11.97 -24.64
C ALA A 329 9.08 12.88 -25.60
N GLU A 330 10.42 12.84 -25.57
CA GLU A 330 11.30 13.51 -26.54
C GLU A 330 10.97 13.12 -27.99
N ALA A 331 10.70 11.84 -28.23
CA ALA A 331 10.39 11.33 -29.56
C ALA A 331 9.03 11.80 -30.10
N ILE A 332 8.03 11.87 -29.22
CA ILE A 332 6.70 12.38 -29.51
C ILE A 332 6.76 13.87 -29.88
N LEU A 333 7.49 14.66 -29.08
CA LEU A 333 7.61 16.10 -29.28
C LEU A 333 8.41 16.44 -30.55
N ALA A 334 9.37 15.61 -30.95
CA ALA A 334 10.20 15.85 -32.14
C ALA A 334 9.49 15.62 -33.49
N ARG A 335 8.27 15.07 -33.53
CA ARG A 335 7.55 14.74 -34.78
C ARG A 335 6.32 15.62 -35.03
N ARG A 336 5.14 15.17 -34.61
CA ARG A 336 3.85 15.89 -34.72
C ARG A 336 3.31 16.10 -33.31
N PRO A 337 3.87 17.04 -32.54
CA PRO A 337 3.62 17.17 -31.11
C PRO A 337 2.12 17.32 -30.79
N ALA A 338 1.40 18.23 -31.45
CA ALA A 338 -0.03 18.46 -31.23
C ALA A 338 -0.90 17.20 -31.43
N GLN A 339 -0.79 16.56 -32.61
CA GLN A 339 -1.58 15.37 -32.93
C GLN A 339 -1.24 14.19 -32.01
N SER A 340 0.04 14.04 -31.65
CA SER A 340 0.49 12.93 -30.81
C SER A 340 0.06 13.11 -29.36
N LEU A 341 0.12 14.33 -28.82
CA LEU A 341 -0.41 14.68 -27.51
C LEU A 341 -1.92 14.42 -27.44
N ALA A 342 -2.69 14.84 -28.44
CA ALA A 342 -4.12 14.58 -28.51
C ALA A 342 -4.43 13.07 -28.53
N THR A 343 -3.68 12.30 -29.33
CA THR A 343 -3.85 10.83 -29.44
C THR A 343 -3.54 10.13 -28.11
N LEU A 344 -2.43 10.47 -27.46
CA LEU A 344 -2.08 9.90 -26.17
C LEU A 344 -3.08 10.30 -25.08
N THR A 345 -3.52 11.56 -25.08
CA THR A 345 -4.52 12.06 -24.12
C THR A 345 -5.84 11.30 -24.24
N GLN A 346 -6.35 11.16 -25.46
CA GLN A 346 -7.57 10.41 -25.73
C GLN A 346 -7.45 8.97 -25.23
N ARG A 347 -6.34 8.32 -25.58
CA ARG A 347 -6.10 6.93 -25.19
C ARG A 347 -6.01 6.73 -23.68
N THR A 348 -5.20 7.54 -23.00
CA THR A 348 -5.08 7.50 -21.54
C THR A 348 -6.46 7.68 -20.89
N SER A 349 -7.29 8.56 -21.44
CA SER A 349 -8.65 8.84 -20.92
C SER A 349 -9.67 7.71 -21.18
N GLU A 350 -9.59 7.01 -22.32
CA GLU A 350 -10.59 6.01 -22.74
C GLU A 350 -10.41 4.62 -22.09
N ARG A 351 -9.23 4.33 -21.52
CA ARG A 351 -8.87 2.99 -21.03
C ARG A 351 -8.64 2.91 -19.52
N ASP A 352 -9.36 3.70 -18.73
CA ASP A 352 -9.34 3.70 -17.26
C ASP A 352 -7.93 3.64 -16.64
N GLY A 353 -6.97 4.34 -17.25
CA GLY A 353 -5.61 4.46 -16.72
C GLY A 353 -4.61 3.50 -17.34
N ASP A 354 -4.40 3.57 -18.65
CA ASP A 354 -3.20 3.02 -19.31
C ASP A 354 -1.96 3.80 -18.79
N LEU A 355 -1.49 3.47 -17.58
CA LEU A 355 -0.45 4.20 -16.85
C LEU A 355 0.91 4.10 -17.55
N PHE A 356 1.14 3.03 -18.33
CA PHE A 356 2.33 2.94 -19.18
C PHE A 356 2.38 4.10 -20.20
N VAL A 357 1.28 4.34 -20.92
CA VAL A 357 1.16 5.51 -21.81
C VAL A 357 1.04 6.81 -21.02
N GLY A 358 0.36 6.78 -19.87
CA GLY A 358 0.17 7.90 -18.96
C GLY A 358 1.50 8.51 -18.50
N CYS A 359 2.49 7.70 -18.11
CA CYS A 359 3.82 8.17 -17.72
C CYS A 359 4.55 8.88 -18.88
N VAL A 360 4.43 8.36 -20.10
CA VAL A 360 5.01 9.02 -21.29
C VAL A 360 4.29 10.35 -21.59
N LEU A 361 2.96 10.37 -21.49
CA LEU A 361 2.16 11.58 -21.67
C LEU A 361 2.53 12.64 -20.64
N GLU A 362 2.71 12.27 -19.37
CA GLU A 362 3.14 13.18 -18.31
C GLU A 362 4.48 13.86 -18.66
N GLN A 363 5.48 13.06 -19.04
CA GLN A 363 6.78 13.60 -19.46
C GLN A 363 6.67 14.48 -20.71
N ALA A 364 5.82 14.13 -21.67
CA ALA A 364 5.60 14.94 -22.88
C ALA A 364 4.94 16.29 -22.56
N LEU A 365 3.99 16.33 -21.62
CA LEU A 365 3.38 17.59 -21.16
C LEU A 365 4.39 18.47 -20.41
N ILE A 366 5.23 17.88 -19.56
CA ILE A 366 6.29 18.61 -18.82
C ILE A 366 7.32 19.20 -19.80
N LEU A 367 7.83 18.40 -20.73
CA LEU A 367 8.84 18.83 -21.70
C LEU A 367 8.27 19.81 -22.73
N GLY A 368 7.01 19.65 -23.12
CA GLY A 368 6.35 20.50 -24.11
C GLY A 368 5.93 21.87 -23.57
N GLY A 369 5.81 22.05 -22.25
CA GLY A 369 5.33 23.30 -21.64
C GLY A 369 6.22 24.52 -21.87
N ASP A 370 7.48 24.32 -22.22
CA ASP A 370 8.41 25.38 -22.61
C ASP A 370 8.19 25.87 -24.07
N ASP A 371 7.37 25.18 -24.88
CA ASP A 371 7.11 25.52 -26.29
C ASP A 371 5.80 26.33 -26.46
N PRO A 372 5.88 27.64 -26.79
CA PRO A 372 4.70 28.47 -27.00
C PRO A 372 3.79 27.98 -28.13
N ALA A 373 4.32 27.22 -29.11
CA ALA A 373 3.53 26.68 -30.21
C ALA A 373 2.56 25.58 -29.74
N LEU A 374 2.84 24.93 -28.61
CA LEU A 374 2.02 23.85 -28.05
C LEU A 374 1.06 24.32 -26.95
N ALA A 375 1.08 25.59 -26.56
CA ALA A 375 0.31 26.09 -25.42
C ALA A 375 -1.18 25.71 -25.49
N ALA A 376 -1.82 25.88 -26.65
CA ALA A 376 -3.23 25.53 -26.84
C ALA A 376 -3.49 24.02 -26.75
N ASP A 377 -2.61 23.19 -27.32
CA ASP A 377 -2.73 21.73 -27.31
C ASP A 377 -2.49 21.15 -25.91
N LEU A 378 -1.55 21.74 -25.16
CA LEU A 378 -1.27 21.38 -23.76
C LEU A 378 -2.49 21.67 -22.88
N VAL A 379 -3.05 22.88 -22.98
CA VAL A 379 -4.28 23.27 -22.26
C VAL A 379 -5.45 22.36 -22.62
N ALA A 380 -5.63 22.04 -23.90
CA ALA A 380 -6.67 21.12 -24.34
C ALA A 380 -6.48 19.72 -23.72
N SER A 381 -5.25 19.22 -23.73
CA SER A 381 -4.90 17.90 -23.22
C SER A 381 -5.12 17.80 -21.70
N THR A 382 -4.59 18.73 -20.92
CA THR A 382 -4.75 18.77 -19.45
C THR A 382 -6.20 19.01 -19.04
N THR A 383 -6.95 19.83 -19.78
CA THR A 383 -8.40 20.01 -19.54
C THR A 383 -9.18 18.73 -19.78
N GLN A 384 -8.79 17.90 -20.76
CA GLN A 384 -9.40 16.59 -20.97
C GLN A 384 -9.05 15.62 -19.83
N LEU A 385 -7.78 15.54 -19.45
CA LEU A 385 -7.32 14.64 -18.37
C LEU A 385 -7.94 14.98 -17.01
N THR A 386 -8.10 16.26 -16.68
CA THR A 386 -8.76 16.69 -15.42
C THR A 386 -10.24 16.31 -15.35
N ARG A 387 -10.89 15.98 -16.48
CA ARG A 387 -12.28 15.51 -16.55
C ARG A 387 -12.40 13.99 -16.47
N SER A 388 -11.29 13.26 -16.45
CA SER A 388 -11.30 11.80 -16.31
C SER A 388 -11.90 11.39 -14.96
N PRO A 389 -12.61 10.25 -14.86
CA PRO A 389 -13.05 9.71 -13.57
C PRO A 389 -11.89 9.15 -12.73
N SER A 390 -10.71 8.90 -13.31
CA SER A 390 -9.55 8.33 -12.60
C SER A 390 -8.66 9.41 -11.99
N GLU A 391 -8.46 9.37 -10.68
CA GLU A 391 -7.55 10.31 -9.98
C GLU A 391 -6.09 10.18 -10.44
N ALA A 392 -5.67 8.98 -10.88
CA ALA A 392 -4.32 8.79 -11.41
C ALA A 392 -4.11 9.57 -12.73
N ILE A 393 -5.11 9.57 -13.61
CA ILE A 393 -5.11 10.33 -14.87
C ILE A 393 -5.17 11.84 -14.58
N GLN A 394 -6.04 12.25 -13.66
CA GLN A 394 -6.09 13.65 -13.24
C GLN A 394 -4.73 14.13 -12.69
N GLY A 395 -4.03 13.26 -11.96
CA GLY A 395 -2.69 13.52 -11.44
C GLY A 395 -1.68 13.91 -12.53
N ILE A 396 -1.72 13.27 -13.72
CA ILE A 396 -0.86 13.60 -14.86
C ILE A 396 -1.03 15.08 -15.26
N ALA A 397 -2.28 15.54 -15.36
CA ALA A 397 -2.58 16.92 -15.72
C ALA A 397 -2.09 17.92 -14.68
N LEU A 398 -2.26 17.58 -13.39
CA LEU A 398 -1.88 18.47 -12.30
C LEU A 398 -0.37 18.52 -12.07
N VAL A 399 0.37 17.46 -12.38
CA VAL A 399 1.84 17.49 -12.41
C VAL A 399 2.33 18.39 -13.55
N ALA A 400 1.73 18.29 -14.74
CA ALA A 400 2.05 19.22 -15.84
C ALA A 400 1.77 20.68 -15.44
N TRP A 401 0.63 20.94 -14.78
CA TRP A 401 0.32 22.26 -14.22
C TRP A 401 1.29 22.71 -13.11
N ALA A 402 1.77 21.79 -12.26
CA ALA A 402 2.76 22.09 -11.24
C ALA A 402 4.06 22.62 -11.85
N HIS A 403 4.51 22.05 -12.97
CA HIS A 403 5.63 22.61 -13.75
C HIS A 403 5.25 23.95 -14.39
N HIS A 404 4.17 23.95 -15.18
CA HIS A 404 3.78 25.06 -16.03
C HIS A 404 2.38 25.56 -15.68
N SER A 405 2.30 26.70 -14.98
CA SER A 405 1.02 27.23 -14.49
C SER A 405 0.03 27.57 -15.62
N SER A 406 0.52 27.82 -16.83
CA SER A 406 -0.25 28.07 -18.06
C SER A 406 -0.93 26.83 -18.63
N CYS A 407 -0.58 25.62 -18.19
CA CYS A 407 -1.21 24.38 -18.68
C CYS A 407 -2.68 24.23 -18.26
N LEU A 408 -3.22 25.08 -17.39
CA LEU A 408 -4.65 25.14 -17.09
C LEU A 408 -5.16 26.58 -17.19
N ASP A 409 -6.14 26.81 -18.07
CA ASP A 409 -6.77 28.15 -18.23
C ASP A 409 -7.56 28.58 -16.98
N GLN A 410 -8.20 27.62 -16.32
CA GLN A 410 -9.08 27.85 -15.16
C GLN A 410 -8.69 26.90 -14.02
N PRO A 411 -7.52 27.10 -13.39
CA PRO A 411 -7.00 26.17 -12.39
C PRO A 411 -7.93 26.05 -11.18
N ARG A 412 -8.58 27.15 -10.76
CA ARG A 412 -9.56 27.13 -9.66
C ARG A 412 -10.79 26.26 -9.94
N ILE A 413 -11.26 26.21 -11.18
CA ILE A 413 -12.42 25.37 -11.54
C ILE A 413 -11.97 23.91 -11.64
N SER A 414 -10.82 23.67 -12.29
CA SER A 414 -10.26 22.34 -12.47
C SER A 414 -9.95 21.67 -11.13
N LEU A 415 -9.29 22.38 -10.21
CA LEU A 415 -8.94 21.87 -8.88
C LEU A 415 -10.16 21.48 -8.03
N ARG A 416 -11.34 22.07 -8.26
CA ARG A 416 -12.59 21.67 -7.56
C ARG A 416 -13.17 20.36 -8.09
N ALA A 417 -12.91 20.04 -9.35
CA ALA A 417 -13.52 18.90 -10.03
C ALA A 417 -12.69 17.62 -9.92
N VAL A 418 -11.38 17.74 -9.68
CA VAL A 418 -10.45 16.61 -9.54
C VAL A 418 -10.47 16.00 -8.14
N GLY A 419 -10.14 14.72 -8.03
CA GLY A 419 -10.03 13.98 -6.76
C GLY A 419 -8.84 14.43 -5.90
N ALA A 420 -8.84 13.99 -4.64
CA ALA A 420 -7.91 14.47 -3.63
C ALA A 420 -6.47 13.94 -3.85
N SER A 421 -6.31 12.69 -4.28
CA SER A 421 -5.01 12.06 -4.52
C SER A 421 -4.23 12.79 -5.61
N ALA A 422 -4.91 13.17 -6.69
CA ALA A 422 -4.32 13.96 -7.79
C ALA A 422 -3.74 15.29 -7.30
N VAL A 423 -4.46 16.01 -6.43
CA VAL A 423 -4.02 17.31 -5.90
C VAL A 423 -2.89 17.15 -4.89
N ILE A 424 -2.94 16.12 -4.03
CA ILE A 424 -1.86 15.79 -3.10
C ILE A 424 -0.56 15.55 -3.87
N ARG A 425 -0.62 14.74 -4.95
CA ARG A 425 0.53 14.46 -5.81
C ARG A 425 1.13 15.74 -6.39
N ALA A 426 0.30 16.65 -6.90
CA ALA A 426 0.76 17.94 -7.41
C ALA A 426 1.38 18.82 -6.32
N ALA A 427 0.78 18.90 -5.14
CA ALA A 427 1.30 19.67 -4.01
C ALA A 427 2.70 19.19 -3.58
N HIS A 428 2.95 17.88 -3.55
CA HIS A 428 4.27 17.32 -3.25
C HIS A 428 5.32 17.61 -4.33
N HIS A 429 4.89 17.73 -5.60
CA HIS A 429 5.78 17.93 -6.75
C HIS A 429 6.22 19.39 -6.94
N ILE A 430 5.35 20.36 -6.60
CA ILE A 430 5.63 21.80 -6.75
C ILE A 430 7.00 22.24 -6.16
N PRO A 431 7.36 21.93 -4.89
CA PRO A 431 8.63 22.37 -4.30
C PRO A 431 9.88 21.71 -4.92
N SER A 432 9.70 20.66 -5.73
CA SER A 432 10.77 19.85 -6.32
C SER A 432 11.26 20.35 -7.68
N ILE A 433 10.66 21.42 -8.22
CA ILE A 433 10.98 21.92 -9.57
C ILE A 433 12.06 23.00 -9.45
N ALA A 434 13.25 22.74 -10.00
CA ALA A 434 14.40 23.63 -9.82
C ALA A 434 14.25 24.95 -10.59
N ALA A 435 13.74 24.87 -11.82
CA ALA A 435 13.56 26.04 -12.68
C ALA A 435 12.45 27.01 -12.19
N LYS A 436 11.65 26.61 -11.19
CA LYS A 436 10.46 27.35 -10.77
C LYS A 436 10.78 28.36 -9.66
N PRO A 437 10.43 29.65 -9.81
CA PRO A 437 10.57 30.62 -8.74
C PRO A 437 9.74 30.24 -7.50
N ILE A 438 10.29 30.46 -6.31
CA ILE A 438 9.61 30.17 -5.03
C ILE A 438 8.25 30.89 -4.95
N GLY A 439 8.18 32.15 -5.40
CA GLY A 439 6.93 32.91 -5.39
C GLY A 439 5.82 32.30 -6.27
N GLU A 440 6.17 31.70 -7.41
CA GLU A 440 5.20 31.02 -8.27
C GLU A 440 4.73 29.70 -7.63
N SER A 441 5.66 28.95 -7.03
CA SER A 441 5.38 27.72 -6.28
C SER A 441 4.39 27.99 -5.13
N ILE A 442 4.66 29.02 -4.33
CA ILE A 442 3.77 29.48 -3.26
C ILE A 442 2.40 29.87 -3.83
N SER A 443 2.36 30.63 -4.92
CA SER A 443 1.11 31.07 -5.54
C SER A 443 0.22 29.90 -5.96
N GLN A 444 0.79 28.83 -6.53
CA GLN A 444 0.04 27.62 -6.86
C GLN A 444 -0.47 26.87 -5.63
N LEU A 445 0.36 26.75 -4.59
CA LEU A 445 -0.03 26.13 -3.32
C LEU A 445 -1.15 26.92 -2.61
N LEU A 446 -1.11 28.25 -2.65
CA LEU A 446 -2.19 29.12 -2.15
C LEU A 446 -3.50 28.88 -2.92
N VAL A 447 -3.44 28.72 -4.25
CA VAL A 447 -4.62 28.38 -5.06
C VAL A 447 -5.21 27.03 -4.66
N ILE A 448 -4.37 26.01 -4.42
CA ILE A 448 -4.84 24.70 -3.92
C ILE A 448 -5.54 24.88 -2.56
N TRP A 449 -4.91 25.59 -1.62
CA TRP A 449 -5.47 25.80 -0.29
C TRP A 449 -6.82 26.53 -0.29
N GLU A 450 -6.94 27.59 -1.09
CA GLU A 450 -8.16 28.40 -1.18
C GLU A 450 -9.33 27.62 -1.79
N VAL A 451 -9.04 26.76 -2.76
CA VAL A 451 -10.04 26.06 -3.55
C VAL A 451 -10.51 24.76 -2.90
N ARG A 452 -9.62 24.08 -2.16
CA ARG A 452 -9.87 22.76 -1.59
C ARG A 452 -10.26 22.83 -0.12
N THR A 453 -11.26 22.04 0.24
CA THR A 453 -11.72 21.89 1.63
C THR A 453 -11.17 20.63 2.30
N ASP A 454 -10.64 19.67 1.53
CA ASP A 454 -10.13 18.40 2.03
C ASP A 454 -8.93 18.60 2.95
N ILE A 455 -9.03 18.13 4.18
CA ILE A 455 -7.98 18.33 5.19
C ILE A 455 -6.66 17.63 4.82
N VAL A 456 -6.74 16.47 4.16
CA VAL A 456 -5.58 15.71 3.67
C VAL A 456 -4.84 16.46 2.57
N VAL A 457 -5.55 17.18 1.69
CA VAL A 457 -4.94 18.04 0.67
C VAL A 457 -4.26 19.24 1.33
N LYS A 458 -4.90 19.84 2.34
CA LYS A 458 -4.31 20.93 3.11
C LYS A 458 -3.04 20.50 3.85
N ALA A 459 -2.99 19.28 4.39
CA ALA A 459 -1.78 18.72 5.00
C ALA A 459 -0.62 18.60 4.00
N ALA A 460 -0.91 18.15 2.77
CA ALA A 460 0.07 18.09 1.68
C ALA A 460 0.59 19.49 1.30
N VAL A 461 -0.28 20.50 1.24
CA VAL A 461 0.12 21.90 1.02
C VAL A 461 1.04 22.41 2.13
N LEU A 462 0.74 22.15 3.40
CA LEU A 462 1.59 22.56 4.52
C LEU A 462 2.96 21.89 4.46
N THR A 463 3.01 20.60 4.13
CA THR A 463 4.26 19.85 3.93
C THR A 463 5.10 20.45 2.80
N ALA A 464 4.46 20.82 1.68
CA ALA A 464 5.13 21.51 0.58
C ALA A 464 5.66 22.90 0.99
N MET A 465 4.87 23.67 1.77
CA MET A 465 5.30 24.95 2.32
C MET A 465 6.49 24.79 3.29
N THR A 466 6.56 23.72 4.09
CA THR A 466 7.71 23.46 4.97
C THR A 466 9.00 23.30 4.17
N ARG A 467 8.94 22.57 3.04
CA ARG A 467 10.11 22.43 2.14
C ARG A 467 10.56 23.77 1.59
N LEU A 468 9.61 24.64 1.21
CA LEU A 468 9.92 26.00 0.74
C LEU A 468 10.45 26.90 1.87
N ALA A 469 9.99 26.72 3.11
CA ALA A 469 10.42 27.50 4.26
C ALA A 469 11.88 27.25 4.63
N TYR A 470 12.41 26.05 4.38
CA TYR A 470 13.85 25.78 4.53
C TYR A 470 14.72 26.57 3.54
N ARG A 471 14.16 27.00 2.40
CA ARG A 471 14.85 27.83 1.40
C ARG A 471 14.68 29.32 1.66
N ASP A 472 13.45 29.74 1.92
CA ASP A 472 13.06 31.14 2.15
C ASP A 472 11.93 31.23 3.19
N PRO A 473 12.28 31.23 4.49
CA PRO A 473 11.29 31.25 5.56
C PRO A 473 10.52 32.58 5.61
N THR A 474 11.09 33.68 5.10
CA THR A 474 10.45 34.99 5.07
C THR A 474 9.32 35.04 4.06
N THR A 475 9.55 34.57 2.83
CA THR A 475 8.50 34.55 1.80
C THR A 475 7.37 33.59 2.18
N VAL A 476 7.70 32.42 2.76
CA VAL A 476 6.68 31.49 3.24
C VAL A 476 5.89 32.10 4.39
N ALA A 477 6.54 32.71 5.39
CA ALA A 477 5.86 33.38 6.50
C ALA A 477 4.83 34.41 6.03
N HIS A 478 5.17 35.25 5.03
CA HIS A 478 4.21 36.18 4.42
C HIS A 478 3.02 35.46 3.76
N ALA A 479 3.26 34.34 3.08
CA ALA A 479 2.20 33.55 2.47
C ALA A 479 1.23 32.95 3.50
N LEU A 480 1.73 32.55 4.67
CA LEU A 480 0.90 31.98 5.75
C LEU A 480 -0.11 32.96 6.33
N GLU A 481 0.15 34.27 6.22
CA GLU A 481 -0.82 35.31 6.63
C GLU A 481 -2.12 35.26 5.80
N HIS A 482 -2.08 34.67 4.60
CA HIS A 482 -3.22 34.52 3.70
C HIS A 482 -3.99 33.20 3.86
N LEU A 483 -3.52 32.26 4.67
CA LEU A 483 -4.09 30.91 4.78
C LEU A 483 -5.21 30.77 5.82
N ASP A 484 -5.41 31.76 6.68
CA ASP A 484 -6.29 31.70 7.87
C ASP A 484 -6.11 30.37 8.64
N LEU A 485 -4.86 30.11 9.06
CA LEU A 485 -4.48 28.86 9.74
C LEU A 485 -5.26 28.63 11.03
N VAL A 486 -5.73 29.69 11.70
CA VAL A 486 -6.58 29.58 12.88
C VAL A 486 -7.90 28.92 12.51
N ALA A 487 -8.62 29.44 11.50
CA ALA A 487 -9.86 28.83 11.04
C ALA A 487 -9.69 27.39 10.55
N ALA A 488 -8.53 27.06 9.96
CA ALA A 488 -8.22 25.70 9.53
C ALA A 488 -8.04 24.71 10.70
N VAL A 489 -7.33 25.13 11.75
CA VAL A 489 -7.12 24.34 12.98
C VAL A 489 -8.40 24.22 13.79
N THR A 490 -9.28 25.21 13.73
CA THR A 490 -10.55 25.15 14.47
C THR A 490 -11.63 24.31 13.78
N SER A 491 -11.33 23.74 12.61
CA SER A 491 -12.24 22.86 11.89
C SER A 491 -12.45 21.54 12.64
N PRO A 492 -13.69 21.02 12.73
CA PRO A 492 -13.96 19.70 13.32
C PRO A 492 -13.36 18.53 12.50
N ALA A 493 -12.85 18.80 11.29
CA ALA A 493 -12.29 17.80 10.38
C ALA A 493 -10.76 17.65 10.47
N VAL A 494 -10.08 18.24 11.46
CA VAL A 494 -8.62 18.15 11.62
C VAL A 494 -8.16 16.69 11.84
N THR A 495 -7.14 16.27 11.09
CA THR A 495 -6.50 14.96 11.21
C THR A 495 -5.12 15.06 11.88
N PRO A 496 -4.57 13.97 12.46
CA PRO A 496 -3.21 13.96 12.99
C PRO A 496 -2.14 14.37 11.97
N ASP A 497 -2.30 13.96 10.71
CA ASP A 497 -1.34 14.29 9.63
C ASP A 497 -1.33 15.79 9.32
N PHE A 498 -2.50 16.43 9.32
CA PHE A 498 -2.61 17.88 9.16
C PHE A 498 -1.95 18.62 10.33
N GLU A 499 -2.23 18.19 11.56
CA GLU A 499 -1.64 18.77 12.77
C GLU A 499 -0.10 18.65 12.73
N ASN A 500 0.43 17.47 12.40
CA ASN A 500 1.86 17.26 12.24
C ASN A 500 2.49 18.13 11.13
N ALA A 501 1.86 18.22 9.96
CA ALA A 501 2.34 19.05 8.86
C ALA A 501 2.36 20.54 9.23
N LEU A 502 1.30 21.02 9.90
CA LEU A 502 1.22 22.38 10.41
C LEU A 502 2.34 22.65 11.42
N LEU A 503 2.49 21.79 12.42
CA LEU A 503 3.43 22.02 13.50
C LEU A 503 4.90 21.99 13.00
N ARG A 504 5.22 21.17 12.00
CA ARG A 504 6.53 21.21 11.29
C ARG A 504 6.74 22.50 10.51
N LEU A 505 5.71 23.01 9.85
CA LEU A 505 5.77 24.31 9.16
C LEU A 505 6.01 25.45 10.15
N LEU A 506 5.27 25.48 11.27
CA LEU A 506 5.42 26.52 12.29
C LEU A 506 6.83 26.54 12.89
N ASP A 507 7.44 25.38 13.09
CA ASP A 507 8.85 25.24 13.50
C ASP A 507 9.80 25.91 12.51
N SER A 508 9.65 25.61 11.22
CA SER A 508 10.49 26.18 10.16
C SER A 508 10.41 27.71 10.01
N VAL A 509 9.33 28.35 10.49
CA VAL A 509 9.12 29.81 10.41
C VAL A 509 9.15 30.51 11.77
N ALA A 510 9.37 29.78 12.87
CA ALA A 510 9.24 30.30 14.25
C ALA A 510 10.09 31.55 14.51
N ALA A 511 11.34 31.56 14.05
CA ALA A 511 12.25 32.69 14.20
C ALA A 511 11.86 33.91 13.35
N THR A 512 11.15 33.69 12.24
CA THR A 512 10.83 34.74 11.25
C THR A 512 9.46 35.37 11.50
N ALA A 513 8.48 34.58 11.93
CA ALA A 513 7.11 35.04 12.18
C ALA A 513 6.59 34.60 13.57
N PRO A 514 7.25 35.02 14.67
CA PRO A 514 6.90 34.56 16.02
C PRO A 514 5.45 34.91 16.40
N VAL A 515 4.94 36.08 15.98
CA VAL A 515 3.56 36.50 16.28
C VAL A 515 2.52 35.59 15.63
N LEU A 516 2.74 35.19 14.37
CA LEU A 516 1.87 34.25 13.68
C LEU A 516 1.90 32.88 14.36
N VAL A 517 3.09 32.36 14.66
CA VAL A 517 3.29 31.04 15.29
C VAL A 517 2.63 30.99 16.66
N ARG A 518 2.80 32.03 17.49
CA ARG A 518 2.10 32.17 18.78
C ARG A 518 0.59 32.01 18.62
N ARG A 519 -0.01 32.81 17.72
CA ARG A 519 -1.45 32.83 17.49
C ARG A 519 -1.98 31.47 17.05
N VAL A 520 -1.28 30.79 16.14
CA VAL A 520 -1.72 29.48 15.62
C VAL A 520 -1.54 28.39 16.68
N LEU A 521 -0.42 28.33 17.40
CA LEU A 521 -0.22 27.32 18.46
C LEU A 521 -1.22 27.47 19.61
N VAL A 522 -1.58 28.70 19.98
CA VAL A 522 -2.64 28.93 20.97
C VAL A 522 -3.98 28.40 20.45
N ALA A 523 -4.30 28.60 19.17
CA ALA A 523 -5.51 28.04 18.57
C ALA A 523 -5.50 26.50 18.54
N VAL A 524 -4.36 25.87 18.21
CA VAL A 524 -4.17 24.41 18.29
C VAL A 524 -4.44 23.92 19.70
N LEU A 525 -3.79 24.52 20.70
CA LEU A 525 -3.96 24.17 22.10
C LEU A 525 -5.42 24.31 22.55
N THR A 526 -6.07 25.42 22.22
CA THR A 526 -7.47 25.71 22.57
C THR A 526 -8.45 24.66 22.01
N HIS A 527 -8.10 23.91 20.96
CA HIS A 527 -8.99 22.90 20.36
C HIS A 527 -8.51 21.46 20.56
N ALA A 528 -7.34 21.27 21.19
CA ALA A 528 -6.73 19.98 21.45
C ALA A 528 -7.28 19.33 22.74
N THR A 529 -8.59 19.09 22.83
CA THR A 529 -9.26 18.61 24.06
C THR A 529 -8.62 17.35 24.67
N THR A 530 -8.17 16.40 23.86
CA THR A 530 -7.48 15.17 24.30
C THR A 530 -5.98 15.16 23.98
N ARG A 531 -5.47 16.20 23.30
CA ARG A 531 -4.11 16.26 22.73
C ARG A 531 -3.32 17.51 23.13
N ALA A 532 -3.78 18.24 24.15
CA ALA A 532 -3.14 19.46 24.63
C ALA A 532 -1.63 19.28 24.89
N HIS A 533 -1.22 18.11 25.39
CA HIS A 533 0.18 17.75 25.61
C HIS A 533 1.06 17.84 24.34
N ILE A 534 0.54 17.47 23.16
CA ILE A 534 1.28 17.56 21.89
C ILE A 534 1.58 19.04 21.56
N ALA A 535 0.57 19.90 21.66
CA ALA A 535 0.73 21.33 21.41
C ALA A 535 1.72 21.97 22.41
N LEU A 536 1.64 21.58 23.69
CA LEU A 536 2.55 22.04 24.74
C LEU A 536 4.00 21.59 24.52
N ASP A 537 4.23 20.38 24.01
CA ASP A 537 5.56 19.92 23.62
C ASP A 537 6.15 20.76 22.48
N TYR A 538 5.32 21.15 21.50
CA TYR A 538 5.73 22.08 20.45
C TYR A 538 6.01 23.49 20.99
N PHE A 539 5.19 24.01 21.91
CA PHE A 539 5.50 25.25 22.62
C PHE A 539 6.86 25.17 23.30
N THR A 540 7.14 24.08 24.03
CA THR A 540 8.40 23.85 24.74
C THR A 540 9.58 23.91 23.78
N ARG A 541 9.48 23.22 22.65
CA ARG A 541 10.54 23.16 21.63
C ARG A 541 10.79 24.51 20.95
N LEU A 542 9.74 25.26 20.66
CA LEU A 542 9.82 26.55 19.95
C LEU A 542 10.02 27.75 20.89
N TRP A 543 9.94 27.52 22.19
CA TRP A 543 9.99 28.56 23.22
C TRP A 543 11.17 29.53 23.10
N PRO A 544 12.39 29.11 22.74
CA PRO A 544 13.50 30.04 22.53
C PRO A 544 13.23 31.11 21.47
N ALA A 545 12.43 30.80 20.45
CA ALA A 545 12.09 31.73 19.37
C ALA A 545 10.80 32.52 19.64
N ILE A 546 9.82 31.91 20.32
CA ILE A 546 8.48 32.49 20.47
C ILE A 546 8.13 32.90 21.90
N GLY A 547 8.90 32.54 22.92
CA GLY A 547 8.53 32.73 24.31
C GLY A 547 8.35 34.20 24.72
N SER A 548 7.34 34.47 25.55
CA SER A 548 7.18 35.73 26.29
C SER A 548 6.34 35.48 27.56
N ALA A 549 6.39 36.40 28.52
CA ALA A 549 5.56 36.33 29.72
C ALA A 549 4.05 36.37 29.39
N ASP A 550 3.65 37.26 28.47
CA ASP A 550 2.25 37.37 28.03
C ASP A 550 1.75 36.07 27.38
N LEU A 551 2.58 35.45 26.54
CA LEU A 551 2.24 34.18 25.89
C LEU A 551 2.13 33.04 26.91
N PHE A 552 3.04 32.99 27.89
CA PHE A 552 2.98 31.97 28.94
C PHE A 552 1.69 32.09 29.74
N ALA A 553 1.32 33.31 30.15
CA ALA A 553 0.06 33.57 30.84
C ALA A 553 -1.16 33.18 30.00
N GLU A 554 -1.12 33.42 28.68
CA GLU A 554 -2.18 32.99 27.77
C GLU A 554 -2.27 31.46 27.67
N VAL A 555 -1.15 30.76 27.53
CA VAL A 555 -1.11 29.28 27.49
C VAL A 555 -1.65 28.68 28.78
N VAL A 556 -1.22 29.16 29.95
CA VAL A 556 -1.73 28.70 31.25
C VAL A 556 -3.23 28.88 31.34
N ARG A 557 -3.74 30.07 31.00
CA ARG A 557 -5.19 30.35 30.99
C ARG A 557 -5.96 29.39 30.09
N VAL A 558 -5.45 29.10 28.88
CA VAL A 558 -6.11 28.15 27.96
C VAL A 558 -6.13 26.73 28.53
N VAL A 559 -5.03 26.27 29.14
CA VAL A 559 -4.98 24.95 29.78
C VAL A 559 -5.97 24.85 30.94
N GLU A 560 -6.06 25.89 31.77
CA GLU A 560 -7.04 26.00 32.86
C GLU A 560 -8.48 25.98 32.32
N ASP A 561 -8.78 26.77 31.28
CA ASP A 561 -10.10 26.87 30.65
C ASP A 561 -10.58 25.53 30.05
N LEU A 562 -9.66 24.73 29.50
CA LEU A 562 -9.99 23.42 28.94
C LEU A 562 -10.32 22.36 30.00
N ASN A 563 -9.99 22.62 31.28
CA ASN A 563 -10.17 21.69 32.40
C ASN A 563 -9.61 20.28 32.12
N VAL A 564 -8.51 20.19 31.35
CA VAL A 564 -7.81 18.93 31.03
C VAL A 564 -6.85 18.59 32.17
N GLY A 565 -7.40 18.40 33.37
CA GLY A 565 -6.64 18.06 34.58
C GLY A 565 -6.09 16.63 34.56
N ASN A 566 -5.31 16.27 33.53
CA ASN A 566 -4.61 14.99 33.46
C ASN A 566 -3.09 15.17 33.61
N HIS A 567 -2.44 14.14 34.16
CA HIS A 567 -1.00 14.13 34.43
C HIS A 567 -0.14 14.39 33.17
N THR A 568 -0.60 13.91 32.01
CA THR A 568 0.11 14.12 30.72
C THR A 568 0.18 15.59 30.31
N THR A 569 -0.90 16.35 30.53
CA THR A 569 -0.95 17.79 30.20
C THR A 569 -0.12 18.59 31.21
N ALA A 570 -0.19 18.23 32.50
CA ALA A 570 0.66 18.83 33.53
C ALA A 570 2.16 18.59 33.23
N PHE A 571 2.50 17.40 32.76
CA PHE A 571 3.86 17.06 32.33
C PHE A 571 4.37 17.93 31.19
N ALA A 572 3.60 18.06 30.11
CA ALA A 572 3.98 18.92 29.00
C ALA A 572 4.06 20.40 29.39
N LEU A 573 3.13 20.89 30.24
CA LEU A 573 3.15 22.25 30.77
C LEU A 573 4.36 22.50 31.68
N GLY A 574 4.76 21.52 32.51
CA GLY A 574 5.94 21.62 33.37
C GLY A 574 7.24 21.77 32.59
N ARG A 575 7.37 21.05 31.46
CA ARG A 575 8.50 21.23 30.53
C ARG A 575 8.53 22.65 29.94
N LEU A 576 7.36 23.17 29.56
CA LEU A 576 7.23 24.53 29.05
C LEU A 576 7.58 25.59 30.11
N LEU A 577 7.09 25.40 31.33
CA LEU A 577 7.38 26.27 32.47
C LEU A 577 8.88 26.32 32.76
N TYR A 578 9.57 25.18 32.75
CA TYR A 578 11.03 25.14 32.85
C TYR A 578 11.70 26.00 31.76
N GLN A 579 11.31 25.83 30.49
CA GLN A 579 11.83 26.63 29.37
C GLN A 579 11.56 28.13 29.57
N HIS A 580 10.39 28.50 30.09
CA HIS A 580 10.06 29.89 30.39
C HIS A 580 10.98 30.51 31.45
N ARG A 581 11.35 29.74 32.48
CA ARG A 581 12.17 30.22 33.59
C ARG A 581 13.66 30.36 33.27
N ILE A 582 14.15 29.69 32.23
CA ILE A 582 15.56 29.78 31.81
C ILE A 582 15.80 30.81 30.70
N LEU A 583 14.76 31.50 30.22
CA LEU A 583 14.91 32.56 29.22
C LEU A 583 15.76 33.73 29.76
N PRO A 584 16.60 34.37 28.92
CA PRO A 584 17.38 35.54 29.31
C PRO A 584 16.48 36.67 29.85
N GLY A 585 16.70 37.06 31.11
CA GLY A 585 15.88 38.08 31.79
C GLY A 585 14.75 37.53 32.66
N ALA A 586 14.54 36.21 32.71
CA ALA A 586 13.66 35.58 33.69
C ALA A 586 14.28 35.62 35.11
N PRO A 587 13.47 35.74 36.18
CA PRO A 587 13.94 36.13 37.51
C PRO A 587 14.55 35.00 38.36
N HIS A 588 14.69 33.77 37.85
CA HIS A 588 14.89 32.60 38.71
C HIS A 588 16.37 32.30 39.03
N THR A 589 16.78 32.67 40.24
CA THR A 589 18.05 32.26 40.86
C THR A 589 17.95 30.82 41.40
N ALA A 590 19.09 30.19 41.70
CA ALA A 590 19.13 28.87 42.35
C ALA A 590 18.33 28.86 43.67
N ASP A 591 18.33 29.98 44.41
CA ASP A 591 17.55 30.12 45.65
C ASP A 591 16.04 30.07 45.41
N GLN A 592 15.54 30.59 44.29
CA GLN A 592 14.12 30.52 43.97
C GLN A 592 13.68 29.10 43.60
N TRP A 593 14.49 28.35 42.86
CA TRP A 593 14.21 26.93 42.61
C TRP A 593 14.17 26.13 43.92
N ARG A 594 15.07 26.44 44.86
CA ARG A 594 15.08 25.83 46.19
C ARG A 594 13.79 26.15 46.96
N GLU A 595 13.38 27.41 46.97
CA GLU A 595 12.11 27.84 47.61
C GLU A 595 10.90 27.12 47.02
N ILE A 596 10.83 27.00 45.68
CA ILE A 596 9.74 26.29 44.99
C ILE A 596 9.73 24.81 45.36
N THR A 597 10.90 24.15 45.33
CA THR A 597 11.00 22.72 45.67
C THR A 597 10.61 22.47 47.12
N ALA A 598 11.07 23.32 48.05
CA ALA A 598 10.71 23.23 49.46
C ALA A 598 9.21 23.47 49.70
N HIS A 599 8.61 24.41 48.97
CA HIS A 599 7.18 24.69 49.03
C HIS A 599 6.36 23.47 48.57
N LEU A 600 6.61 22.97 47.36
CA LEU A 600 5.90 21.81 46.79
C LEU A 600 6.08 20.54 47.63
N ALA A 601 7.28 20.33 48.18
CA ALA A 601 7.57 19.16 49.02
C ALA A 601 6.83 19.18 50.36
N SER A 602 6.50 20.37 50.90
CA SER A 602 5.86 20.56 52.21
C SER A 602 4.36 20.87 52.14
N GLN A 603 3.80 21.02 50.94
CA GLN A 603 2.40 21.34 50.73
C GLN A 603 1.50 20.14 51.08
N PRO A 604 0.35 20.33 51.76
CA PRO A 604 -0.61 19.25 52.02
C PRO A 604 -1.39 18.88 50.77
N ASP A 605 -1.78 17.59 50.65
CA ASP A 605 -2.45 17.04 49.46
C ASP A 605 -3.74 17.78 49.07
N GLU A 606 -4.50 18.26 50.06
CA GLU A 606 -5.76 19.01 49.86
C GLU A 606 -5.56 20.36 49.14
N MET A 607 -4.34 20.90 49.16
CA MET A 607 -4.00 22.15 48.49
C MET A 607 -3.23 21.93 47.18
N PHE A 608 -2.94 20.68 46.80
CA PHE A 608 -2.14 20.39 45.61
C PHE A 608 -3.00 20.55 44.35
N VAL A 609 -2.70 21.55 43.53
CA VAL A 609 -3.45 21.86 42.30
C VAL A 609 -2.69 21.42 41.05
N PHE A 610 -3.36 21.43 39.89
CA PHE A 610 -2.77 21.10 38.59
C PHE A 610 -1.48 21.88 38.29
N MET A 611 -1.41 23.15 38.69
CA MET A 611 -0.20 23.96 38.51
C MET A 611 0.96 23.51 39.40
N ASP A 612 0.70 22.99 40.60
CA ASP A 612 1.74 22.46 41.48
C ASP A 612 2.38 21.20 40.89
N GLU A 613 1.60 20.39 40.17
CA GLU A 613 2.12 19.25 39.41
C GLU A 613 3.04 19.69 38.27
N ALA A 614 2.62 20.68 37.47
CA ALA A 614 3.45 21.23 36.40
C ALA A 614 4.75 21.87 36.95
N GLU A 615 4.67 22.57 38.08
CA GLU A 615 5.81 23.12 38.80
C GLU A 615 6.80 22.03 39.25
N LEU A 616 6.29 20.93 39.79
CA LEU A 616 7.11 19.79 40.24
C LEU A 616 7.82 19.12 39.06
N ILE A 617 7.17 19.03 37.91
CA ILE A 617 7.77 18.51 36.68
C ILE A 617 8.81 19.49 36.14
N ALA A 618 8.59 20.81 36.24
CA ALA A 618 9.57 21.83 35.89
C ALA A 618 10.84 21.74 36.78
N VAL A 619 10.67 21.45 38.08
CA VAL A 619 11.80 21.13 38.98
C VAL A 619 12.54 19.90 38.48
N GLY A 620 11.84 18.84 38.09
CA GLY A 620 12.46 17.65 37.51
C GLY A 620 13.29 17.95 36.26
N GLN A 621 12.78 18.77 35.33
CA GLN A 621 13.53 19.21 34.15
C GLN A 621 14.77 20.04 34.50
N MET A 622 14.66 20.90 35.51
CA MET A 622 15.80 21.65 36.05
C MET A 622 16.88 20.70 36.59
N LEU A 623 16.50 19.66 37.33
CA LEU A 623 17.45 18.67 37.84
C LEU A 623 18.10 17.83 36.74
N VAL A 624 17.36 17.48 35.68
CA VAL A 624 17.91 16.79 34.51
C VAL A 624 18.95 17.66 33.79
N ALA A 625 18.76 18.97 33.75
CA ALA A 625 19.69 19.91 33.13
C ALA A 625 20.83 20.38 34.05
N ALA A 626 20.74 20.10 35.36
CA ALA A 626 21.73 20.55 36.34
C ALA A 626 23.06 19.78 36.19
N THR A 627 24.16 20.48 36.40
CA THR A 627 25.53 19.91 36.31
C THR A 627 26.25 19.87 37.65
N VAL A 628 25.66 20.46 38.70
CA VAL A 628 26.27 20.57 40.04
C VAL A 628 25.65 19.51 40.96
N PRO A 629 26.39 18.46 41.36
CA PRO A 629 25.85 17.37 42.18
C PRO A 629 25.25 17.83 43.51
N ASP A 630 25.84 18.84 44.15
CA ASP A 630 25.34 19.34 45.44
C ASP A 630 23.92 19.93 45.31
N VAL A 631 23.65 20.65 44.22
CA VAL A 631 22.32 21.19 43.93
C VAL A 631 21.34 20.05 43.64
N ILE A 632 21.75 19.06 42.84
CA ILE A 632 20.88 17.92 42.51
C ILE A 632 20.51 17.15 43.78
N ASN A 633 21.50 16.85 44.64
CA ASN A 633 21.30 16.10 45.88
C ASN A 633 20.45 16.88 46.88
N GLU A 634 20.63 18.20 47.00
CA GLU A 634 19.82 19.06 47.87
C GLU A 634 18.34 18.98 47.49
N HIS A 635 18.03 19.15 46.20
CA HIS A 635 16.67 19.08 45.70
C HIS A 635 16.08 17.68 45.74
N LEU A 636 16.87 16.67 45.36
CA LEU A 636 16.45 15.26 45.41
C LEU A 636 16.07 14.87 46.83
N GLN A 637 16.85 15.28 47.83
CA GLN A 637 16.53 15.04 49.24
C GLN A 637 15.20 15.68 49.63
N MET A 638 14.95 16.95 49.26
CA MET A 638 13.67 17.61 49.52
C MET A 638 12.48 16.86 48.88
N LEU A 639 12.66 16.36 47.65
CA LEU A 639 11.62 15.61 46.93
C LEU A 639 11.35 14.23 47.56
N LEU A 640 12.39 13.55 48.03
CA LEU A 640 12.26 12.26 48.73
C LEU A 640 11.63 12.43 50.12
N ASP A 641 11.90 13.54 50.79
CA ASP A 641 11.35 13.88 52.11
C ASP A 641 9.90 14.39 52.06
N THR A 642 9.28 14.46 50.87
CA THR A 642 7.94 15.03 50.72
C THR A 642 6.88 14.30 51.56
N THR A 643 6.06 15.08 52.26
CA THR A 643 4.95 14.57 53.08
C THR A 643 3.66 14.39 52.29
N SER A 644 3.55 14.98 51.10
CA SER A 644 2.40 14.88 50.20
C SER A 644 2.42 13.55 49.44
N ASP A 645 1.30 12.83 49.46
CA ASP A 645 1.15 11.61 48.67
C ASP A 645 0.99 11.95 47.17
N THR A 646 0.37 13.09 46.84
CA THR A 646 0.24 13.59 45.46
C THR A 646 1.60 13.96 44.86
N ALA A 647 2.39 14.80 45.54
CA ALA A 647 3.72 15.18 45.10
C ALA A 647 4.63 13.96 44.95
N ARG A 648 4.55 13.02 45.91
CA ARG A 648 5.27 11.75 45.84
C ARG A 648 4.93 10.96 44.59
N SER A 649 3.64 10.81 44.29
CA SER A 649 3.18 10.12 43.08
C SER A 649 3.81 10.74 41.83
N ILE A 650 3.76 12.06 41.68
CA ILE A 650 4.33 12.78 40.53
C ILE A 650 5.85 12.60 40.44
N VAL A 651 6.57 12.69 41.57
CA VAL A 651 8.01 12.48 41.62
C VAL A 651 8.39 11.09 41.12
N ILE A 652 7.65 10.06 41.55
CA ILE A 652 7.88 8.67 41.16
C ILE A 652 7.54 8.41 39.69
N HIS A 653 6.44 8.99 39.19
CA HIS A 653 5.96 8.73 37.83
C HIS A 653 6.72 9.53 36.76
N HIS A 654 7.23 10.71 37.09
CA HIS A 654 7.75 11.66 36.11
C HIS A 654 9.18 12.16 36.38
N VAL A 655 9.51 12.51 37.63
CA VAL A 655 10.80 13.15 37.94
C VAL A 655 11.93 12.13 38.03
N LEU A 656 11.77 11.10 38.85
CA LEU A 656 12.82 10.10 39.07
C LEU A 656 13.09 9.23 37.84
N PRO A 657 12.09 8.78 37.04
CA PRO A 657 12.36 8.09 35.79
C PRO A 657 13.16 8.95 34.80
N ALA A 658 12.84 10.25 34.69
CA ALA A 658 13.58 11.16 33.82
C ALA A 658 15.04 11.34 34.27
N LEU A 659 15.29 11.41 35.58
CA LEU A 659 16.64 11.47 36.13
C LEU A 659 17.41 10.15 35.98
N ALA A 660 16.75 9.01 36.14
CA ALA A 660 17.35 7.69 35.93
C ALA A 660 17.74 7.45 34.45
N ALA A 661 16.94 7.99 33.53
CA ALA A 661 17.20 7.96 32.08
C ALA A 661 18.20 9.04 31.61
N ALA A 662 18.51 10.05 32.43
CA ALA A 662 19.46 11.10 32.08
C ALA A 662 20.91 10.61 31.98
N SER A 663 21.82 11.48 31.55
CA SER A 663 23.27 11.22 31.50
C SER A 663 24.03 12.13 32.47
N GLY A 664 25.15 11.65 33.03
CA GLY A 664 26.05 12.47 33.86
C GLY A 664 25.61 12.59 35.31
N ALA A 665 25.78 13.78 35.90
CA ALA A 665 25.52 14.05 37.32
C ALA A 665 24.09 13.70 37.78
N PRO A 666 23.01 14.00 37.05
CA PRO A 666 21.64 13.69 37.48
C PRO A 666 21.40 12.19 37.67
N ARG A 667 21.82 11.37 36.70
CA ARG A 667 21.73 9.90 36.79
C ARG A 667 22.57 9.38 37.93
N GLU A 668 23.79 9.89 38.11
CA GLU A 668 24.69 9.42 39.18
C GLU A 668 24.17 9.77 40.58
N CYS A 669 23.58 10.96 40.76
CA CYS A 669 22.94 11.36 42.02
C CYS A 669 21.75 10.46 42.36
N VAL A 670 20.83 10.24 41.41
CA VAL A 670 19.67 9.35 41.64
C VAL A 670 20.14 7.91 41.83
N ARG A 671 21.07 7.41 41.00
CA ARG A 671 21.67 6.08 41.17
C ARG A 671 22.28 5.92 42.57
N THR A 672 23.06 6.88 43.05
CA THR A 672 23.70 6.83 44.37
C THR A 672 22.69 6.81 45.50
N GLN A 673 21.65 7.66 45.44
CA GLN A 673 20.61 7.67 46.45
C GLN A 673 19.72 6.43 46.40
N THR A 674 19.28 6.01 45.20
CA THR A 674 18.52 4.78 45.00
C THR A 674 19.31 3.56 45.45
N ALA A 675 20.62 3.46 45.14
CA ALA A 675 21.47 2.37 45.61
C ALA A 675 21.67 2.43 47.13
N THR A 676 21.83 3.62 47.72
CA THR A 676 21.93 3.78 49.18
C THR A 676 20.67 3.27 49.88
N ILE A 677 19.49 3.65 49.38
CA ILE A 677 18.21 3.19 49.90
C ILE A 677 18.02 1.70 49.62
N ALA A 678 18.35 1.20 48.43
CA ALA A 678 18.24 -0.20 48.07
C ALA A 678 19.17 -1.09 48.92
N ASN A 679 20.37 -0.61 49.28
CA ASN A 679 21.28 -1.31 50.20
C ASN A 679 20.69 -1.44 51.61
N THR A 680 19.74 -0.59 52.01
CA THR A 680 19.01 -0.77 53.28
C THR A 680 17.95 -1.86 53.21
N LEU A 681 17.58 -2.36 52.02
CA LEU A 681 16.64 -3.47 51.85
C LEU A 681 17.28 -4.84 52.20
N ASP A 682 18.62 -4.91 52.25
CA ASP A 682 19.42 -6.09 52.65
C ASP A 682 19.40 -6.30 54.19
N GLY A 683 18.92 -5.30 54.94
CA GLY A 683 19.05 -5.21 56.40
C GLY A 683 17.92 -5.80 57.24
N GLY A 684 17.76 -7.12 57.24
CA GLY A 684 17.21 -7.88 58.38
C GLY A 684 15.68 -8.04 58.49
N THR A 685 15.29 -9.25 58.91
CA THR A 685 13.93 -9.79 59.13
C THR A 685 13.14 -9.15 60.28
N GLY A 686 13.33 -7.85 60.54
CA GLY A 686 12.66 -7.12 61.62
C GLY A 686 11.38 -6.45 61.15
N THR A 687 10.31 -6.58 61.93
CA THR A 687 8.96 -6.00 61.79
C THR A 687 8.90 -4.45 61.75
N MET A 688 9.92 -3.77 61.25
CA MET A 688 9.89 -2.32 61.06
C MET A 688 9.14 -1.98 59.79
N SER A 689 8.08 -1.18 59.92
CA SER A 689 7.38 -0.60 58.77
C SER A 689 8.40 0.06 57.85
N PRO A 690 8.39 -0.25 56.54
CA PRO A 690 9.37 0.29 55.62
C PRO A 690 9.31 1.81 55.59
N SER A 691 10.48 2.45 55.51
CA SER A 691 10.57 3.90 55.41
C SER A 691 9.86 4.37 54.15
N ARG A 692 9.43 5.64 54.14
CA ARG A 692 8.78 6.22 52.95
C ARG A 692 9.69 6.16 51.73
N GLU A 693 10.98 6.41 51.93
CA GLU A 693 12.03 6.34 50.90
C GLU A 693 12.16 4.92 50.31
N GLN A 694 12.11 3.88 51.15
CA GLN A 694 12.18 2.49 50.70
C GLN A 694 10.99 2.12 49.79
N ARG A 695 9.77 2.53 50.16
CA ARG A 695 8.59 2.29 49.32
C ARG A 695 8.69 3.01 47.98
N LEU A 696 9.17 4.24 48.01
CA LEU A 696 9.35 5.09 46.84
C LEU A 696 10.32 4.47 45.83
N VAL A 697 11.46 3.95 46.29
CA VAL A 697 12.41 3.21 45.43
C VAL A 697 11.80 1.94 44.86
N VAL A 698 11.02 1.21 45.67
CA VAL A 698 10.34 -0.03 45.24
C VAL A 698 9.23 0.24 44.23
N GLU A 699 8.55 1.38 44.31
CA GLU A 699 7.58 1.82 43.30
C GLU A 699 8.30 2.25 42.01
N LEU A 700 9.35 3.08 42.10
CA LEU A 700 10.18 3.50 40.96
C LEU A 700 10.70 2.31 40.14
N LEU A 701 11.35 1.35 40.81
CA LEU A 701 11.96 0.19 40.15
C LEU A 701 10.91 -0.83 39.67
N GLY A 702 9.74 -0.87 40.31
CA GLY A 702 8.70 -1.88 40.04
C GLY A 702 7.73 -1.49 38.93
N GLU A 703 7.32 -0.22 38.85
CA GLU A 703 6.14 0.19 38.07
C GLU A 703 6.46 1.10 36.88
N HIS A 704 7.60 1.83 36.88
CA HIS A 704 7.86 2.90 35.92
C HIS A 704 8.91 2.58 34.85
N GLU A 705 8.95 3.38 33.77
CA GLU A 705 9.90 3.25 32.64
C GLU A 705 11.35 3.59 33.02
N VAL A 706 11.91 2.79 33.92
CA VAL A 706 13.32 2.83 34.27
C VAL A 706 14.09 1.88 33.36
N PRO A 707 15.21 2.31 32.75
CA PRO A 707 16.08 1.44 31.96
C PRO A 707 16.55 0.20 32.75
N LEU A 708 16.62 -0.97 32.10
CA LEU A 708 17.01 -2.23 32.76
C LEU A 708 18.46 -2.19 33.29
N ASP A 709 19.37 -1.50 32.59
CA ASP A 709 20.73 -1.24 33.04
C ASP A 709 20.78 -0.41 34.32
N PHE A 710 19.89 0.58 34.47
CA PHE A 710 19.77 1.34 35.72
C PHE A 710 19.31 0.43 36.87
N ILE A 711 18.38 -0.49 36.63
CA ILE A 711 17.95 -1.49 37.65
C ILE A 711 19.14 -2.36 38.06
N ALA A 712 19.95 -2.83 37.10
CA ALA A 712 21.15 -3.60 37.38
C ALA A 712 22.19 -2.80 38.19
N ASP A 713 22.33 -1.50 37.93
CA ASP A 713 23.30 -0.62 38.59
C ASP A 713 22.95 -0.26 40.06
N VAL A 714 21.66 -0.22 40.40
CA VAL A 714 21.19 0.19 41.74
C VAL A 714 20.87 -0.97 42.67
N MET A 715 20.64 -2.16 42.12
CA MET A 715 20.30 -3.33 42.93
C MET A 715 21.51 -3.83 43.72
N PRO A 716 21.36 -4.12 45.04
CA PRO A 716 22.48 -4.56 45.85
C PRO A 716 23.05 -5.88 45.32
N PRO A 717 24.36 -5.97 45.04
CA PRO A 717 24.97 -7.17 44.48
C PRO A 717 25.03 -8.34 45.49
N ALA A 718 24.82 -8.05 46.78
CA ALA A 718 24.87 -9.04 47.85
C ALA A 718 23.57 -9.85 48.00
N LEU A 719 22.48 -9.46 47.34
CA LEU A 719 21.18 -10.13 47.49
C LEU A 719 21.25 -11.61 47.07
N THR A 720 20.85 -12.48 47.98
CA THR A 720 20.65 -13.91 47.74
C THR A 720 19.20 -14.16 47.31
N ALA A 721 18.92 -15.35 46.76
CA ALA A 721 17.55 -15.73 46.40
C ALA A 721 16.60 -15.70 47.61
N ALA A 722 17.09 -15.97 48.83
CA ALA A 722 16.30 -15.94 50.05
C ALA A 722 15.87 -14.51 50.43
N ASP A 723 16.67 -13.51 50.11
CA ASP A 723 16.38 -12.11 50.44
C ASP A 723 15.20 -11.59 49.60
N TRP A 724 15.15 -11.96 48.31
CA TRP A 724 14.02 -11.64 47.43
C TRP A 724 12.70 -12.25 47.91
N ILE A 725 12.75 -13.46 48.48
CA ILE A 725 11.55 -14.19 48.92
C ILE A 725 11.08 -13.71 50.29
N SER A 726 12.02 -13.42 51.21
CA SER A 726 11.70 -13.08 52.61
C SER A 726 11.38 -11.59 52.83
N ASN A 727 11.62 -10.74 51.83
CA ASN A 727 11.37 -9.31 51.91
C ASN A 727 10.21 -8.89 50.98
N ASP A 728 9.09 -8.48 51.58
CA ASP A 728 7.87 -8.02 50.89
C ASP A 728 8.10 -6.85 49.92
N LEU A 729 9.20 -6.09 50.09
CA LEU A 729 9.58 -5.00 49.19
C LEU A 729 10.43 -5.43 48.00
N LEU A 730 11.23 -6.50 48.15
CA LEU A 730 12.09 -6.99 47.07
C LEU A 730 11.33 -7.91 46.12
N LEU A 731 10.43 -8.74 46.67
CA LEU A 731 9.66 -9.71 45.90
C LEU A 731 8.95 -9.10 44.67
N PRO A 732 8.27 -7.94 44.76
CA PRO A 732 7.57 -7.36 43.61
C PRO A 732 8.51 -6.81 42.53
N LEU A 733 9.80 -6.63 42.84
CA LEU A 733 10.83 -6.18 41.89
C LEU A 733 11.51 -7.36 41.17
N ALA A 734 11.35 -8.58 41.68
CA ALA A 734 12.06 -9.76 41.18
C ALA A 734 11.88 -10.01 39.67
N PRO A 735 10.67 -9.86 39.07
CA PRO A 735 10.49 -10.01 37.62
C PRO A 735 11.36 -9.06 36.80
N ARG A 736 11.37 -7.77 37.16
CA ARG A 736 12.15 -6.75 36.45
C ARG A 736 13.64 -6.87 36.70
N ALA A 737 14.03 -7.24 37.92
CA ALA A 737 15.41 -7.54 38.26
C ALA A 737 15.94 -8.73 37.46
N ALA A 738 15.12 -9.77 37.28
CA ALA A 738 15.47 -10.93 36.46
C ALA A 738 15.58 -10.56 34.97
N ASP A 739 14.63 -9.79 34.43
CA ASP A 739 14.70 -9.22 33.06
C ASP A 739 15.95 -8.33 32.88
N ALA A 740 16.39 -7.63 33.94
CA ALA A 740 17.63 -6.84 33.95
C ALA A 740 18.92 -7.68 34.12
N GLY A 741 18.81 -9.01 34.19
CA GLY A 741 19.96 -9.92 34.27
C GLY A 741 20.46 -10.23 35.70
N ILE A 742 19.70 -9.90 36.74
CA ILE A 742 20.09 -10.16 38.13
C ILE A 742 19.82 -11.64 38.48
N ALA A 743 20.90 -12.44 38.50
CA ALA A 743 20.83 -13.89 38.68
C ALA A 743 20.17 -14.34 40.00
N SER A 744 20.30 -13.57 41.09
CA SER A 744 19.65 -13.87 42.37
C SER A 744 18.13 -13.73 42.31
N ALA A 745 17.61 -12.73 41.58
CA ALA A 745 16.18 -12.54 41.37
C ALA A 745 15.61 -13.66 40.49
N HIS A 746 16.33 -14.03 39.44
CA HIS A 746 15.95 -15.17 38.60
C HIS A 746 15.87 -16.47 39.42
N ARG A 747 16.88 -16.74 40.25
CA ARG A 747 16.85 -17.91 41.16
C ARG A 747 15.70 -17.85 42.15
N ALA A 748 15.35 -16.66 42.66
CA ALA A 748 14.22 -16.49 43.56
C ALA A 748 12.89 -16.80 42.87
N LEU A 749 12.66 -16.31 41.64
CA LEU A 749 11.48 -16.63 40.84
C LEU A 749 11.39 -18.13 40.53
N THR A 750 12.51 -18.77 40.20
CA THR A 750 12.57 -20.22 39.99
C THR A 750 12.24 -21.00 41.27
N GLN A 751 12.73 -20.56 42.43
CA GLN A 751 12.42 -21.17 43.73
C GLN A 751 10.94 -21.00 44.10
N LEU A 752 10.37 -19.81 43.87
CA LEU A 752 8.94 -19.52 44.08
C LEU A 752 8.06 -20.32 43.14
N ALA A 753 8.45 -20.48 41.87
CA ALA A 753 7.72 -21.31 40.92
C ALA A 753 7.73 -22.80 41.32
N ALA A 754 8.83 -23.28 41.93
CA ALA A 754 8.94 -24.65 42.41
C ALA A 754 8.16 -24.92 43.72
N ALA A 755 8.04 -23.92 44.59
CA ALA A 755 7.34 -24.01 45.87
C ALA A 755 6.68 -22.67 46.25
N PRO A 756 5.54 -22.32 45.63
CA PRO A 756 4.88 -21.06 45.92
C PRO A 756 4.27 -21.12 47.32
N ASP A 757 4.70 -20.21 48.20
CA ASP A 757 4.10 -20.06 49.52
C ASP A 757 2.81 -19.25 49.39
N PRO A 758 1.62 -19.83 49.68
CA PRO A 758 0.36 -19.12 49.61
C PRO A 758 0.25 -17.94 50.60
N ASN A 759 1.17 -17.84 51.57
CA ASN A 759 1.27 -16.70 52.50
C ASN A 759 2.33 -15.66 52.10
N ALA A 760 3.15 -15.92 51.08
CA ALA A 760 4.08 -14.91 50.57
C ALA A 760 3.31 -13.80 49.84
N ALA A 761 3.89 -12.60 49.75
CA ALA A 761 3.34 -11.44 49.05
C ALA A 761 3.32 -11.61 47.50
N ILE A 762 2.67 -12.68 47.01
CA ILE A 762 2.51 -13.04 45.60
C ILE A 762 1.62 -12.02 44.88
N ASP A 763 0.64 -11.46 45.57
CA ASP A 763 -0.30 -10.46 45.04
C ASP A 763 0.41 -9.22 44.45
N PRO A 764 1.30 -8.53 45.20
CA PRO A 764 2.13 -7.46 44.66
C PRO A 764 3.03 -7.87 43.48
N LEU A 765 3.62 -9.08 43.52
CA LEU A 765 4.49 -9.59 42.46
C LEU A 765 3.75 -9.76 41.14
N LEU A 766 2.59 -10.43 41.16
CA LEU A 766 1.81 -10.69 39.96
C LEU A 766 1.17 -9.42 39.42
N ARG A 767 0.62 -8.57 40.31
CA ARG A 767 0.01 -7.29 39.90
C ARG A 767 0.99 -6.43 39.10
N ARG A 768 2.25 -6.33 39.54
CA ARG A 768 3.29 -5.57 38.84
C ARG A 768 3.79 -6.24 37.58
N ALA A 769 3.91 -7.57 37.58
CA ALA A 769 4.32 -8.34 36.40
C ALA A 769 3.29 -8.27 35.27
N ILE A 770 1.99 -8.15 35.55
CA ILE A 770 0.94 -8.11 34.51
C ILE A 770 0.93 -6.77 33.77
N HIS A 771 1.32 -5.67 34.42
CA HIS A 771 1.41 -4.37 33.77
C HIS A 771 2.48 -4.33 32.66
N ARG A 772 3.42 -5.29 32.63
CA ARG A 772 4.42 -5.42 31.57
C ARG A 772 4.74 -6.88 31.28
N THR A 773 4.34 -7.36 30.11
CA THR A 773 4.68 -8.72 29.67
C THR A 773 6.19 -8.96 29.74
N PRO A 774 6.66 -10.00 30.45
CA PRO A 774 8.08 -10.30 30.59
C PRO A 774 8.78 -10.44 29.25
N THR A 775 9.96 -9.83 29.14
CA THR A 775 10.77 -9.92 27.93
C THR A 775 11.48 -11.26 27.87
N ASP A 776 12.04 -11.70 29.00
CA ASP A 776 12.69 -12.99 29.18
C ASP A 776 11.67 -14.15 29.24
N GLU A 777 11.97 -15.25 28.54
CA GLU A 777 11.09 -16.42 28.45
C GLU A 777 11.03 -17.22 29.76
N GLN A 778 12.14 -17.32 30.49
CA GLN A 778 12.20 -18.03 31.78
C GLN A 778 11.46 -17.24 32.87
N VAL A 779 11.48 -15.90 32.81
CA VAL A 779 10.68 -15.05 33.69
C VAL A 779 9.19 -15.22 33.41
N PHE A 780 8.76 -15.26 32.14
CA PHE A 780 7.39 -15.59 31.77
C PHE A 780 6.96 -16.96 32.30
N ASP A 781 7.79 -17.99 32.12
CA ASP A 781 7.55 -19.34 32.60
C ASP A 781 7.34 -19.38 34.11
N CYS A 782 8.24 -18.73 34.88
CA CYS A 782 8.15 -18.68 36.33
C CYS A 782 6.88 -17.97 36.79
N LEU A 783 6.54 -16.83 36.18
CA LEU A 783 5.35 -16.05 36.55
C LEU A 783 4.05 -16.80 36.27
N LEU A 784 3.96 -17.46 35.11
CA LEU A 784 2.80 -18.28 34.77
C LEU A 784 2.67 -19.46 35.76
N GLN A 785 3.76 -20.16 36.07
CA GLN A 785 3.76 -21.23 37.08
C GLN A 785 3.34 -20.73 38.47
N ILE A 786 3.87 -19.58 38.91
CA ILE A 786 3.47 -18.94 40.17
C ILE A 786 1.98 -18.59 40.15
N SER A 787 1.47 -17.97 39.08
CA SER A 787 0.03 -17.64 38.96
C SER A 787 -0.86 -18.87 39.06
N LEU A 788 -0.52 -19.94 38.35
CA LEU A 788 -1.30 -21.19 38.35
C LEU A 788 -1.27 -21.83 39.75
N ALA A 789 -0.09 -22.01 40.33
CA ALA A 789 0.07 -22.67 41.61
C ALA A 789 -0.48 -21.86 42.81
N ALA A 790 -0.46 -20.52 42.74
CA ALA A 790 -1.08 -19.64 43.72
C ALA A 790 -2.60 -19.48 43.54
N GLY A 791 -3.19 -20.06 42.50
CA GLY A 791 -4.62 -19.99 42.29
C GLY A 791 -5.12 -18.71 41.60
N ARG A 792 -4.23 -17.90 41.03
CA ARG A 792 -4.48 -16.55 40.54
C ARG A 792 -4.87 -16.57 39.05
N THR A 793 -6.08 -17.04 38.78
CA THR A 793 -6.57 -17.31 37.42
C THR A 793 -6.65 -16.06 36.53
N GLN A 794 -7.01 -14.90 37.09
CA GLN A 794 -7.05 -13.64 36.32
C GLN A 794 -5.64 -13.22 35.85
N ASP A 795 -4.65 -13.39 36.72
CA ASP A 795 -3.24 -13.06 36.45
C ASP A 795 -2.69 -13.96 35.33
N ALA A 796 -2.95 -15.28 35.40
CA ALA A 796 -2.63 -16.22 34.32
C ALA A 796 -3.36 -15.87 33.00
N THR A 797 -4.62 -15.44 33.07
CA THR A 797 -5.40 -15.02 31.89
C THR A 797 -4.77 -13.79 31.22
N ALA A 798 -4.31 -12.82 32.01
CA ALA A 798 -3.65 -11.62 31.50
C ALA A 798 -2.28 -11.94 30.87
N LEU A 799 -1.50 -12.85 31.47
CA LEU A 799 -0.24 -13.33 30.90
C LEU A 799 -0.44 -14.07 29.56
N VAL A 800 -1.45 -14.95 29.47
CA VAL A 800 -1.80 -15.65 28.22
C VAL A 800 -2.29 -14.66 27.16
N SER A 801 -3.12 -13.69 27.53
CA SER A 801 -3.63 -12.68 26.58
C SER A 801 -2.53 -11.72 26.10
N GLY A 802 -1.58 -11.35 26.96
CA GLY A 802 -0.44 -10.51 26.59
C GLY A 802 0.59 -11.21 25.69
N SER A 803 0.46 -12.53 25.50
CA SER A 803 1.37 -13.34 24.69
C SER A 803 0.95 -13.48 23.22
N GLU A 804 -0.10 -12.77 22.77
CA GLU A 804 -0.75 -12.83 21.44
C GLU A 804 0.19 -12.71 20.21
N ARG A 805 1.49 -12.42 20.40
CA ARG A 805 2.51 -12.41 19.33
C ARG A 805 3.49 -13.59 19.37
N ARG A 806 3.33 -14.57 20.27
CA ARG A 806 4.32 -15.65 20.54
C ARG A 806 3.64 -16.98 20.97
N TYR A 807 2.83 -17.60 20.09
CA TYR A 807 2.08 -18.85 20.33
C TYR A 807 2.90 -19.97 21.03
N GLY A 808 4.17 -20.14 20.65
CA GLY A 808 5.04 -21.16 21.23
C GLY A 808 5.27 -21.05 22.76
N ARG A 809 5.10 -19.87 23.35
CA ARG A 809 5.25 -19.68 24.82
C ARG A 809 4.08 -20.29 25.60
N VAL A 810 2.86 -20.21 25.08
CA VAL A 810 1.65 -20.71 25.76
C VAL A 810 1.55 -22.23 25.63
N ASP A 811 1.88 -22.78 24.46
CA ASP A 811 1.80 -24.22 24.17
C ASP A 811 2.60 -25.07 25.17
N LYS A 812 3.78 -24.59 25.59
CA LYS A 812 4.62 -25.24 26.61
C LYS A 812 3.89 -25.49 27.93
N HIS A 813 2.96 -24.60 28.31
CA HIS A 813 2.24 -24.64 29.59
C HIS A 813 0.78 -25.09 29.45
N ALA A 814 0.30 -25.40 28.24
CA ALA A 814 -1.08 -25.79 28.01
C ALA A 814 -1.56 -26.92 28.95
N PRO A 815 -0.79 -28.01 29.20
CA PRO A 815 -1.22 -29.06 30.14
C PRO A 815 -1.42 -28.55 31.58
N ALA A 816 -0.56 -27.65 32.05
CA ALA A 816 -0.65 -27.06 33.39
C ALA A 816 -1.84 -26.09 33.50
N ILE A 817 -2.05 -25.26 32.47
CA ILE A 817 -3.19 -24.35 32.39
C ILE A 817 -4.51 -25.15 32.37
N VAL A 818 -4.60 -26.22 31.58
CA VAL A 818 -5.79 -27.09 31.55
C VAL A 818 -6.05 -27.74 32.91
N SER A 819 -5.01 -28.24 33.58
CA SER A 819 -5.14 -28.80 34.93
C SER A 819 -5.70 -27.77 35.92
N HIS A 820 -5.18 -26.54 35.88
CA HIS A 820 -5.65 -25.44 36.71
C HIS A 820 -7.10 -25.05 36.40
N CYS A 821 -7.46 -24.95 35.11
CA CYS A 821 -8.85 -24.73 34.69
C CYS A 821 -9.78 -25.80 35.26
N ARG A 822 -9.39 -27.08 35.23
CA ARG A 822 -10.18 -28.19 35.78
C ARG A 822 -10.46 -28.02 37.27
N GLU A 823 -9.44 -27.67 38.05
CA GLU A 823 -9.57 -27.40 39.49
C GLU A 823 -10.51 -26.23 39.76
N ARG A 824 -10.40 -25.14 38.99
CA ARG A 824 -11.25 -23.96 39.13
C ARG A 824 -12.70 -24.23 38.73
N LEU A 825 -12.91 -25.03 37.68
CA LEU A 825 -14.23 -25.47 37.25
C LEU A 825 -14.88 -26.41 38.29
N ALA A 826 -14.10 -27.20 39.03
CA ALA A 826 -14.60 -28.03 40.12
C ALA A 826 -14.95 -27.23 41.41
N SER A 827 -14.60 -25.94 41.48
CA SER A 827 -14.85 -25.11 42.67
C SER A 827 -16.36 -24.87 42.90
N PRO A 828 -16.83 -24.89 44.18
CA PRO A 828 -18.20 -24.51 44.51
C PRO A 828 -18.49 -23.01 44.31
N ALA A 829 -17.47 -22.16 44.20
CA ALA A 829 -17.62 -20.72 43.97
C ALA A 829 -17.88 -20.40 42.49
N ALA A 830 -18.91 -19.59 42.19
CA ALA A 830 -19.26 -19.23 40.81
C ALA A 830 -18.15 -18.42 40.11
N GLU A 831 -17.48 -17.53 40.83
CA GLU A 831 -16.39 -16.67 40.30
C GLU A 831 -15.16 -17.48 39.87
N ASP A 832 -14.81 -18.53 40.63
CA ASP A 832 -13.73 -19.46 40.27
C ASP A 832 -14.05 -20.20 38.97
N ARG A 833 -15.29 -20.70 38.86
CA ARG A 833 -15.75 -21.42 37.66
C ARG A 833 -15.74 -20.50 36.43
N GLU A 834 -16.20 -19.26 36.58
CA GLU A 834 -16.19 -18.28 35.50
C GLU A 834 -14.77 -17.91 35.08
N SER A 835 -13.88 -17.67 36.04
CA SER A 835 -12.47 -17.36 35.75
C SER A 835 -11.74 -18.54 35.08
N GLY A 836 -11.99 -19.77 35.55
CA GLY A 836 -11.45 -20.99 34.95
C GLY A 836 -11.92 -21.20 33.52
N ALA A 837 -13.21 -20.96 33.25
CA ALA A 837 -13.79 -21.03 31.91
C ALA A 837 -13.24 -19.95 30.96
N LEU A 838 -13.03 -18.72 31.43
CA LEU A 838 -12.41 -17.65 30.63
C LEU A 838 -10.95 -17.95 30.30
N LEU A 839 -10.16 -18.43 31.26
CA LEU A 839 -8.77 -18.85 31.02
C LEU A 839 -8.73 -20.00 29.99
N LEU A 840 -9.64 -20.96 30.08
CA LEU A 840 -9.73 -22.06 29.13
C LEU A 840 -10.07 -21.55 27.73
N ALA A 841 -11.06 -20.66 27.59
CA ALA A 841 -11.40 -20.06 26.29
C ALA A 841 -10.22 -19.28 25.69
N ARG A 842 -9.46 -18.55 26.51
CA ARG A 842 -8.25 -17.85 26.06
C ARG A 842 -7.17 -18.81 25.60
N LEU A 843 -6.94 -19.91 26.33
CA LEU A 843 -6.04 -20.96 25.89
C LEU A 843 -6.48 -21.54 24.55
N MET A 844 -7.76 -21.89 24.40
CA MET A 844 -8.31 -22.45 23.14
C MET A 844 -8.10 -21.54 21.93
N GLY A 845 -8.09 -20.22 22.12
CA GLY A 845 -7.85 -19.23 21.07
C GLY A 845 -6.39 -18.83 20.84
N SER A 846 -5.47 -19.21 21.75
CA SER A 846 -4.06 -18.78 21.73
C SER A 846 -3.05 -19.94 21.78
N SER A 847 -3.52 -21.18 21.66
CA SER A 847 -2.70 -22.39 21.73
C SER A 847 -3.03 -23.35 20.61
N THR A 848 -2.02 -24.06 20.11
CA THR A 848 -2.17 -25.19 19.18
C THR A 848 -2.37 -26.52 19.90
N ALA A 849 -2.19 -26.55 21.23
CA ALA A 849 -2.38 -27.75 22.02
C ALA A 849 -3.85 -28.18 22.00
N THR A 850 -4.09 -29.44 21.63
CA THR A 850 -5.44 -30.01 21.57
C THR A 850 -6.00 -30.19 22.98
N ILE A 851 -7.19 -29.64 23.21
CA ILE A 851 -7.95 -29.83 24.45
C ILE A 851 -9.06 -30.84 24.23
N GLU A 852 -9.06 -31.92 25.01
CA GLU A 852 -10.07 -32.98 24.94
C GLU A 852 -11.50 -32.45 25.08
N TRP A 853 -12.41 -32.92 24.22
CA TRP A 853 -13.81 -32.48 24.22
C TRP A 853 -14.50 -32.68 25.57
N SER A 854 -14.20 -33.76 26.29
CA SER A 854 -14.76 -34.00 27.62
C SER A 854 -14.42 -32.88 28.62
N GLU A 855 -13.24 -32.26 28.48
CA GLU A 855 -12.81 -31.14 29.32
C GLU A 855 -13.60 -29.88 29.00
N VAL A 856 -13.68 -29.52 27.72
CA VAL A 856 -14.41 -28.33 27.27
C VAL A 856 -15.91 -28.47 27.55
N ARG A 857 -16.49 -29.66 27.32
CA ARG A 857 -17.88 -29.97 27.66
C ARG A 857 -18.14 -29.81 29.15
N GLY A 858 -17.23 -30.28 30.00
CA GLY A 858 -17.28 -30.08 31.44
C GLY A 858 -17.32 -28.59 31.79
N ALA A 859 -16.41 -27.79 31.22
CA ALA A 859 -16.37 -26.34 31.40
C ALA A 859 -17.68 -25.66 30.97
N LEU A 860 -18.22 -26.04 29.81
CA LEU A 860 -19.45 -25.51 29.25
C LEU A 860 -20.71 -25.81 30.10
N HIS A 861 -20.75 -26.92 30.84
CA HIS A 861 -21.86 -27.24 31.75
C HIS A 861 -21.83 -26.44 33.05
N VAL A 862 -20.65 -25.94 33.39
CA VAL A 862 -20.28 -25.43 34.71
C VAL A 862 -20.14 -23.90 34.67
N ALA A 863 -19.85 -23.32 33.49
CA ALA A 863 -19.84 -21.89 33.23
C ALA A 863 -21.24 -21.28 33.35
N THR A 864 -21.47 -20.50 34.41
CA THR A 864 -22.76 -19.81 34.64
C THR A 864 -22.81 -18.41 34.01
N GLY A 865 -21.67 -17.84 33.65
CA GLY A 865 -21.57 -16.49 33.06
C GLY A 865 -21.71 -16.51 31.54
N THR A 866 -22.55 -15.62 31.00
CA THR A 866 -22.80 -15.48 29.56
C THR A 866 -21.52 -15.27 28.75
N ARG A 867 -20.58 -14.46 29.28
CA ARG A 867 -19.31 -14.16 28.59
C ARG A 867 -18.44 -15.41 28.43
N ALA A 868 -18.21 -16.13 29.53
CA ALA A 868 -17.41 -17.34 29.51
C ALA A 868 -18.04 -18.43 28.62
N HIS A 869 -19.36 -18.59 28.69
CA HIS A 869 -20.08 -19.56 27.87
C HIS A 869 -19.99 -19.23 26.38
N ARG A 870 -20.20 -17.96 26.01
CA ARG A 870 -20.01 -17.47 24.63
C ARG A 870 -18.58 -17.68 24.13
N ASP A 871 -17.59 -17.29 24.91
CA ASP A 871 -16.17 -17.33 24.50
C ASP A 871 -15.69 -18.79 24.33
N LEU A 872 -16.11 -19.71 25.21
CA LEU A 872 -15.87 -21.15 25.05
C LEU A 872 -16.52 -21.70 23.77
N ILE A 873 -17.82 -21.40 23.54
CA ILE A 873 -18.54 -21.87 22.35
C ILE A 873 -17.87 -21.34 21.07
N GLY A 874 -17.52 -20.06 21.05
CA GLY A 874 -16.88 -19.41 19.89
C GLY A 874 -15.53 -20.01 19.53
N CYS A 875 -14.81 -20.59 20.50
CA CYS A 875 -13.53 -21.25 20.28
C CYS A 875 -13.65 -22.76 20.02
N LEU A 876 -14.85 -23.36 20.10
CA LEU A 876 -15.00 -24.83 19.97
C LEU A 876 -14.42 -25.37 18.67
N TRP A 877 -14.71 -24.69 17.55
CA TRP A 877 -14.27 -25.14 16.24
C TRP A 877 -12.73 -25.19 16.09
N LEU A 878 -11.96 -24.42 16.89
CA LEU A 878 -10.49 -24.45 16.90
C LEU A 878 -9.94 -25.72 17.55
N GLN A 879 -10.71 -26.34 18.44
CA GLN A 879 -10.30 -27.50 19.23
C GLN A 879 -10.97 -28.80 18.76
N THR A 880 -11.92 -28.70 17.83
CA THR A 880 -12.62 -29.84 17.28
C THR A 880 -11.74 -30.58 16.28
N SER A 881 -11.44 -31.85 16.57
CA SER A 881 -10.85 -32.74 15.57
C SER A 881 -11.81 -32.93 14.38
N PRO A 882 -11.32 -32.97 13.13
CA PRO A 882 -12.17 -33.16 11.96
C PRO A 882 -12.92 -34.51 11.92
N GLU A 883 -12.48 -35.54 12.64
CA GLU A 883 -12.93 -36.94 12.41
C GLU A 883 -14.31 -37.30 13.00
N ASP A 884 -14.61 -36.93 14.25
CA ASP A 884 -15.91 -37.18 14.90
C ASP A 884 -16.39 -35.94 15.68
N VAL A 885 -17.51 -35.39 15.23
CA VAL A 885 -18.11 -34.16 15.78
C VAL A 885 -19.54 -34.37 16.28
N SER A 886 -20.05 -35.61 16.29
CA SER A 886 -21.45 -35.89 16.61
C SER A 886 -21.85 -35.40 18.01
N ASP A 887 -21.02 -35.68 19.02
CA ASP A 887 -21.25 -35.23 20.39
C ASP A 887 -21.23 -33.69 20.54
N LEU A 888 -20.41 -33.00 19.73
CA LEU A 888 -20.32 -31.54 19.69
C LEU A 888 -21.57 -30.93 19.05
N ILE A 889 -22.01 -31.48 17.93
CA ILE A 889 -23.23 -31.05 17.23
C ILE A 889 -24.47 -31.32 18.08
N ASP A 890 -24.53 -32.45 18.79
CA ASP A 890 -25.61 -32.76 19.74
C ASP A 890 -25.64 -31.74 20.89
N TYR A 891 -24.47 -31.35 21.41
CA TYR A 891 -24.38 -30.29 22.41
C TYR A 891 -24.86 -28.93 21.86
N LEU A 892 -24.40 -28.50 20.69
CA LEU A 892 -24.83 -27.23 20.08
C LEU A 892 -26.33 -27.23 19.74
N SER A 893 -26.89 -28.38 19.34
CA SER A 893 -28.33 -28.57 19.10
C SER A 893 -29.19 -28.51 20.38
N SER A 894 -28.56 -28.63 21.56
CA SER A 894 -29.21 -28.33 22.84
C SER A 894 -29.33 -26.82 23.11
N LEU A 895 -28.52 -26.00 22.42
CA LEU A 895 -28.52 -24.53 22.54
C LEU A 895 -29.38 -23.86 21.48
N ILE A 896 -29.40 -24.42 20.27
CA ILE A 896 -30.17 -23.90 19.12
C ILE A 896 -31.02 -24.99 18.47
N ASP A 897 -32.15 -24.59 17.89
CA ASP A 897 -33.06 -25.41 17.08
C ASP A 897 -32.95 -24.92 15.64
N VAL A 898 -32.43 -25.77 14.75
CA VAL A 898 -32.29 -25.44 13.33
C VAL A 898 -33.22 -26.35 12.54
N ASP A 899 -34.24 -25.75 11.95
CA ASP A 899 -35.25 -26.41 11.13
C ASP A 899 -35.41 -25.61 9.82
N PRO A 900 -34.83 -26.08 8.70
CA PRO A 900 -34.91 -25.41 7.40
C PRO A 900 -36.35 -25.17 6.91
N GLY A 901 -37.33 -25.93 7.41
CA GLY A 901 -38.74 -25.80 7.06
C GLY A 901 -39.52 -24.78 7.91
N ARG A 902 -38.89 -24.17 8.92
CA ARG A 902 -39.53 -23.27 9.88
C ARG A 902 -39.18 -21.80 9.63
N THR A 903 -40.01 -20.89 10.13
CA THR A 903 -39.75 -19.44 10.10
C THR A 903 -39.87 -18.85 11.52
N PRO A 904 -38.81 -18.24 12.09
CA PRO A 904 -37.42 -18.28 11.61
C PRO A 904 -36.85 -19.71 11.67
N PRO A 905 -35.92 -20.08 10.77
CA PRO A 905 -35.36 -21.43 10.66
C PRO A 905 -34.33 -21.74 11.74
N ILE A 906 -33.74 -20.71 12.37
CA ILE A 906 -32.81 -20.85 13.49
C ILE A 906 -33.44 -20.19 14.71
N ARG A 907 -33.63 -20.93 15.80
CA ARG A 907 -34.16 -20.41 17.07
C ARG A 907 -33.27 -20.82 18.22
N ARG A 908 -33.14 -19.98 19.24
CA ARG A 908 -32.51 -20.43 20.48
C ARG A 908 -33.45 -21.35 21.25
N ARG A 909 -32.90 -22.33 21.95
CA ARG A 909 -33.66 -23.17 22.88
C ARG A 909 -34.06 -22.35 24.11
N ARG A 910 -35.18 -22.71 24.74
CA ARG A 910 -35.72 -21.97 25.89
C ARG A 910 -34.70 -21.97 27.03
N GLY A 911 -34.35 -20.78 27.52
CA GLY A 911 -33.40 -20.60 28.63
C GLY A 911 -31.95 -20.34 28.20
N VAL A 912 -31.67 -20.29 26.90
CA VAL A 912 -30.33 -19.98 26.37
C VAL A 912 -30.20 -18.47 26.09
N ASP A 913 -29.08 -17.90 26.51
CA ASP A 913 -28.72 -16.51 26.22
C ASP A 913 -28.49 -16.28 24.71
N VAL A 914 -28.85 -15.10 24.22
CA VAL A 914 -28.75 -14.76 22.78
C VAL A 914 -27.30 -14.81 22.29
N ALA A 915 -26.34 -14.35 23.08
CA ALA A 915 -24.93 -14.35 22.71
C ALA A 915 -24.35 -15.77 22.62
N SER A 916 -24.69 -16.64 23.56
CA SER A 916 -24.32 -18.06 23.53
C SER A 916 -24.97 -18.80 22.35
N ALA A 917 -26.25 -18.54 22.07
CA ALA A 917 -26.95 -19.11 20.93
C ALA A 917 -26.36 -18.62 19.60
N ALA A 918 -26.00 -17.35 19.48
CA ALA A 918 -25.35 -16.81 18.28
C ALA A 918 -23.96 -17.44 18.07
N ALA A 919 -23.16 -17.57 19.14
CA ALA A 919 -21.88 -18.29 19.07
C ALA A 919 -22.10 -19.77 18.68
N ALA A 920 -23.17 -20.40 19.14
CA ALA A 920 -23.49 -21.79 18.79
C ALA A 920 -23.87 -21.95 17.30
N VAL A 921 -24.54 -20.96 16.70
CA VAL A 921 -24.81 -20.93 15.25
C VAL A 921 -23.50 -20.90 14.46
N GLU A 922 -22.57 -20.02 14.84
CA GLU A 922 -21.28 -19.90 14.15
C GLU A 922 -20.40 -21.14 14.35
N ALA A 923 -20.32 -21.66 15.58
CA ALA A 923 -19.60 -22.89 15.88
C ALA A 923 -20.18 -24.09 15.12
N SER A 924 -21.52 -24.22 15.05
CA SER A 924 -22.18 -25.30 14.30
C SER A 924 -21.84 -25.24 12.82
N LEU A 925 -21.89 -24.04 12.22
CA LEU A 925 -21.54 -23.86 10.81
C LEU A 925 -20.09 -24.26 10.54
N ARG A 926 -19.14 -23.76 11.33
CA ARG A 926 -17.71 -24.06 11.15
C ARG A 926 -17.42 -25.54 11.37
N ILE A 927 -17.97 -26.13 12.43
CA ILE A 927 -17.76 -27.55 12.74
C ILE A 927 -18.30 -28.43 11.61
N LEU A 928 -19.55 -28.21 11.16
CA LEU A 928 -20.14 -28.98 10.05
C LEU A 928 -19.39 -28.78 8.72
N ALA A 929 -18.97 -27.56 8.44
CA ALA A 929 -18.23 -27.24 7.23
C ALA A 929 -16.82 -27.85 7.18
N LEU A 930 -16.15 -27.96 8.33
CA LEU A 930 -14.76 -28.38 8.47
C LEU A 930 -14.57 -29.87 8.85
N ARG A 931 -15.63 -30.67 8.95
CA ARG A 931 -15.55 -32.13 9.21
C ARG A 931 -14.72 -32.86 8.17
N ALA A 932 -13.86 -33.81 8.56
CA ALA A 932 -13.01 -34.61 7.66
C ALA A 932 -13.76 -35.20 6.46
N ASP A 933 -14.96 -35.74 6.71
CA ASP A 933 -15.84 -36.30 5.70
C ASP A 933 -17.06 -35.38 5.47
N PRO A 934 -16.98 -34.41 4.55
CA PRO A 934 -18.08 -33.50 4.26
C PRO A 934 -19.22 -34.26 3.57
N THR A 935 -20.33 -34.44 4.28
CA THR A 935 -21.47 -35.22 3.79
C THR A 935 -22.52 -34.36 3.10
N THR A 936 -23.21 -34.93 2.11
CA THR A 936 -24.39 -34.27 1.50
C THR A 936 -25.60 -34.26 2.42
N THR A 937 -25.60 -35.09 3.47
CA THR A 937 -26.72 -35.19 4.43
C THR A 937 -26.82 -33.97 5.34
N ASP A 938 -25.70 -33.28 5.58
CA ASP A 938 -25.66 -32.06 6.41
C ASP A 938 -25.96 -30.78 5.60
N TRP A 939 -26.18 -30.89 4.29
CA TRP A 939 -26.29 -29.73 3.39
C TRP A 939 -27.37 -28.74 3.80
N ASP A 940 -28.58 -29.23 4.07
CA ASP A 940 -29.71 -28.36 4.42
C ASP A 940 -29.42 -27.58 5.71
N MET A 941 -28.68 -28.19 6.63
CA MET A 941 -28.23 -27.57 7.87
C MET A 941 -27.16 -26.50 7.61
N VAL A 942 -26.10 -26.84 6.86
CA VAL A 942 -25.00 -25.93 6.50
C VAL A 942 -25.53 -24.73 5.73
N ARG A 943 -26.36 -24.96 4.72
CA ARG A 943 -27.03 -23.90 3.95
C ARG A 943 -27.88 -23.00 4.84
N THR A 944 -28.67 -23.58 5.76
CA THR A 944 -29.52 -22.79 6.66
C THR A 944 -28.68 -21.93 7.60
N LEU A 945 -27.66 -22.49 8.25
CA LEU A 945 -26.75 -21.75 9.12
C LEU A 945 -25.97 -20.66 8.37
N GLY A 946 -25.65 -20.89 7.10
CA GLY A 946 -24.96 -19.95 6.22
C GLY A 946 -25.85 -18.85 5.63
N CYS A 947 -27.18 -19.01 5.60
CA CYS A 947 -28.12 -18.05 5.04
C CYS A 947 -28.88 -17.21 6.06
N TYR A 948 -28.98 -17.66 7.32
CA TYR A 948 -29.85 -17.04 8.31
C TYR A 948 -29.09 -16.62 9.57
N ASN A 949 -29.57 -15.57 10.22
CA ASN A 949 -29.17 -15.20 11.57
C ASN A 949 -30.09 -15.83 12.61
N LEU A 950 -29.64 -15.84 13.88
CA LEU A 950 -30.41 -16.38 14.99
C LEU A 950 -31.73 -15.60 15.16
N GLU A 951 -32.85 -16.32 15.21
CA GLU A 951 -34.21 -15.76 15.35
C GLU A 951 -34.66 -14.82 14.20
N ASP A 952 -33.91 -14.79 13.09
CA ASP A 952 -34.22 -13.97 11.92
C ASP A 952 -34.99 -14.78 10.85
N ALA A 953 -36.06 -14.18 10.31
CA ALA A 953 -36.86 -14.79 9.25
C ALA A 953 -36.31 -14.46 7.86
N ASP A 954 -35.60 -13.34 7.74
CA ASP A 954 -35.00 -12.90 6.49
C ASP A 954 -33.62 -13.52 6.33
N LYS A 955 -33.23 -13.72 5.08
CA LYS A 955 -31.90 -14.24 4.77
C LYS A 955 -30.90 -13.11 4.82
N VAL A 956 -29.90 -13.28 5.69
CA VAL A 956 -28.82 -12.33 5.89
C VAL A 956 -27.51 -13.10 5.88
N VAL A 957 -26.69 -12.85 4.87
CA VAL A 957 -25.46 -13.59 4.61
C VAL A 957 -24.27 -12.67 4.91
N SER A 958 -23.46 -13.03 5.92
CA SER A 958 -22.18 -12.35 6.16
C SER A 958 -21.06 -12.99 5.34
N GLY A 959 -20.05 -12.19 4.96
CA GLY A 959 -18.87 -12.67 4.24
C GLY A 959 -18.20 -13.89 4.90
N THR A 960 -18.05 -13.89 6.22
CA THR A 960 -17.48 -15.03 6.97
C THR A 960 -18.31 -16.31 6.81
N LYS A 961 -19.65 -16.24 6.91
CA LYS A 961 -20.53 -17.40 6.72
C LYS A 961 -20.46 -17.92 5.28
N PHE A 962 -20.46 -16.99 4.32
CA PHE A 962 -20.35 -17.31 2.89
C PHE A 962 -19.03 -18.04 2.59
N ALA A 963 -17.91 -17.57 3.12
CA ALA A 963 -16.60 -18.20 2.97
C ALA A 963 -16.60 -19.66 3.47
N VAL A 964 -17.16 -19.89 4.66
CA VAL A 964 -17.24 -21.23 5.28
C VAL A 964 -18.11 -22.19 4.45
N VAL A 965 -19.24 -21.73 3.90
CA VAL A 965 -20.08 -22.56 3.02
C VAL A 965 -19.38 -22.87 1.69
N MET A 966 -18.69 -21.90 1.09
CA MET A 966 -17.92 -22.12 -0.14
C MET A 966 -16.80 -23.15 0.08
N ASP A 967 -16.10 -23.08 1.21
CA ASP A 967 -15.09 -24.07 1.58
C ASP A 967 -15.68 -25.48 1.74
N HIS A 968 -16.82 -25.60 2.42
CA HIS A 968 -17.53 -26.88 2.53
C HIS A 968 -17.87 -27.47 1.15
N ILE A 969 -18.38 -26.65 0.22
CA ILE A 969 -18.70 -27.08 -1.15
C ILE A 969 -17.45 -27.59 -1.89
N VAL A 970 -16.30 -26.91 -1.75
CA VAL A 970 -15.02 -27.36 -2.32
C VAL A 970 -14.62 -28.72 -1.77
N ARG A 971 -14.78 -28.94 -0.46
CA ARG A 971 -14.43 -30.21 0.16
C ARG A 971 -15.39 -31.34 -0.24
N VAL A 972 -16.70 -31.07 -0.40
CA VAL A 972 -17.65 -32.04 -0.98
C VAL A 972 -17.28 -32.39 -2.43
N HIS A 973 -16.67 -31.47 -3.19
CA HIS A 973 -16.26 -31.75 -4.56
C HIS A 973 -15.22 -32.89 -4.63
N GLU A 974 -14.36 -33.02 -3.62
CA GLU A 974 -13.35 -34.09 -3.54
C GLU A 974 -13.98 -35.48 -3.45
N THR A 975 -15.17 -35.60 -2.86
CA THR A 975 -15.90 -36.87 -2.74
C THR A 975 -16.99 -37.03 -3.81
N SER A 976 -17.66 -35.95 -4.20
CA SER A 976 -18.76 -35.94 -5.19
C SER A 976 -18.89 -34.60 -5.92
N SER A 977 -18.20 -34.47 -7.05
CA SER A 977 -18.30 -33.28 -7.93
C SER A 977 -19.74 -32.93 -8.31
N ALA A 978 -20.59 -33.93 -8.58
CA ALA A 978 -21.98 -33.71 -8.97
C ALA A 978 -22.83 -33.13 -7.82
N ALA A 979 -22.59 -33.55 -6.58
CA ALA A 979 -23.29 -33.00 -5.42
C ALA A 979 -22.83 -31.56 -5.13
N ALA A 980 -21.52 -31.32 -5.11
CA ALA A 980 -20.94 -29.98 -4.93
C ALA A 980 -21.45 -28.97 -5.96
N SER A 981 -21.59 -29.41 -7.21
CA SER A 981 -22.18 -28.63 -8.30
C SER A 981 -23.63 -28.21 -8.01
N SER A 982 -24.44 -29.14 -7.50
CA SER A 982 -25.83 -28.88 -7.14
C SER A 982 -25.93 -27.96 -5.92
N MET A 983 -25.05 -28.15 -4.93
CA MET A 983 -24.98 -27.34 -3.71
C MET A 983 -24.57 -25.90 -4.00
N LEU A 984 -23.58 -25.68 -4.88
CA LEU A 984 -23.16 -24.35 -5.30
C LEU A 984 -24.32 -23.57 -5.93
N LEU A 985 -25.03 -24.19 -6.87
CA LEU A 985 -26.18 -23.55 -7.52
C LEU A 985 -27.32 -23.30 -6.53
N ASP A 986 -27.63 -24.27 -5.67
CA ASP A 986 -28.68 -24.15 -4.64
C ASP A 986 -28.36 -23.01 -3.66
N TYR A 987 -27.12 -22.91 -3.18
CA TYR A 987 -26.70 -21.87 -2.24
C TYR A 987 -26.68 -20.49 -2.90
N LEU A 988 -26.07 -20.35 -4.07
CA LEU A 988 -26.04 -19.06 -4.76
C LEU A 988 -27.45 -18.58 -5.15
N ALA A 989 -28.35 -19.49 -5.55
CA ALA A 989 -29.76 -19.15 -5.76
C ALA A 989 -30.48 -18.76 -4.46
N ALA A 990 -30.07 -19.30 -3.31
CA ALA A 990 -30.58 -18.88 -2.01
C ALA A 990 -30.05 -17.48 -1.64
N VAL A 991 -28.77 -17.20 -1.88
CA VAL A 991 -28.09 -15.92 -1.62
C VAL A 991 -28.63 -14.81 -2.52
N SER A 992 -28.95 -15.07 -3.79
CA SER A 992 -29.49 -14.07 -4.72
C SER A 992 -30.86 -13.48 -4.32
N ARG A 993 -31.47 -13.98 -3.25
CA ARG A 993 -32.73 -13.49 -2.67
C ARG A 993 -32.54 -12.95 -1.24
N SER A 994 -31.31 -12.57 -0.89
CA SER A 994 -30.88 -12.25 0.47
C SER A 994 -30.08 -10.95 0.49
N ASP A 995 -29.98 -10.32 1.66
CA ASP A 995 -29.04 -9.21 1.88
C ASP A 995 -27.64 -9.77 2.17
N PHE A 996 -26.65 -9.37 1.40
CA PHE A 996 -25.25 -9.77 1.55
C PHE A 996 -24.43 -8.67 2.21
N PHE A 997 -23.71 -9.01 3.28
CA PHE A 997 -22.86 -8.08 4.04
C PHE A 997 -21.40 -8.52 3.95
N GLY A 998 -20.63 -7.85 3.08
CA GLY A 998 -19.22 -8.16 2.79
C GLY A 998 -18.22 -7.72 3.85
N ILE A 999 -18.38 -8.11 5.11
CA ILE A 999 -17.31 -7.98 6.10
C ILE A 999 -16.20 -8.98 5.73
N ASP A 1000 -14.93 -8.54 5.78
CA ASP A 1000 -13.75 -9.35 5.40
C ASP A 1000 -13.79 -9.80 3.93
N VAL A 1001 -13.78 -8.80 3.02
CA VAL A 1001 -13.92 -8.97 1.57
C VAL A 1001 -12.92 -9.98 0.99
N THR A 1002 -11.69 -9.94 1.47
CA THR A 1002 -10.60 -10.80 1.02
C THR A 1002 -10.92 -12.28 1.24
N LEU A 1003 -11.35 -12.63 2.45
CA LEU A 1003 -11.63 -14.01 2.84
C LEU A 1003 -12.71 -14.65 1.96
N TRP A 1004 -13.87 -14.02 1.83
CA TRP A 1004 -14.99 -14.64 1.12
C TRP A 1004 -14.78 -14.69 -0.39
N ARG A 1005 -14.09 -13.69 -0.97
CA ARG A 1005 -13.73 -13.69 -2.40
C ARG A 1005 -12.81 -14.86 -2.73
N ARG A 1006 -11.80 -15.16 -1.88
CA ARG A 1006 -10.93 -16.33 -2.07
C ARG A 1006 -11.73 -17.62 -2.17
N HIS A 1007 -12.56 -17.91 -1.15
CA HIS A 1007 -13.28 -19.19 -1.09
C HIS A 1007 -14.33 -19.31 -2.19
N CYS A 1008 -15.02 -18.22 -2.54
CA CYS A 1008 -15.94 -18.18 -3.69
C CYS A 1008 -15.23 -18.52 -5.01
N ALA A 1009 -14.11 -17.83 -5.27
CA ALA A 1009 -13.33 -18.05 -6.47
C ALA A 1009 -12.83 -19.49 -6.57
N GLN A 1010 -12.36 -20.05 -5.46
CA GLN A 1010 -11.93 -21.45 -5.40
C GLN A 1010 -13.08 -22.43 -5.70
N ALA A 1011 -14.26 -22.23 -5.10
CA ALA A 1011 -15.44 -23.08 -5.34
C ALA A 1011 -15.87 -23.06 -6.81
N VAL A 1012 -16.01 -21.86 -7.39
CA VAL A 1012 -16.39 -21.67 -8.80
C VAL A 1012 -15.36 -22.32 -9.72
N ARG A 1013 -14.08 -22.09 -9.49
CA ARG A 1013 -12.98 -22.62 -10.32
C ARG A 1013 -12.96 -24.14 -10.34
N VAL A 1014 -12.99 -24.77 -9.16
CA VAL A 1014 -12.92 -26.23 -9.02
C VAL A 1014 -14.14 -26.90 -9.67
N ILE A 1015 -15.35 -26.37 -9.43
CA ILE A 1015 -16.59 -26.93 -9.97
C ILE A 1015 -16.71 -26.70 -11.48
N THR A 1016 -16.35 -25.51 -11.97
CA THR A 1016 -16.42 -25.17 -13.41
C THR A 1016 -15.44 -26.00 -14.22
N ARG A 1017 -14.21 -26.23 -13.74
CA ARG A 1017 -13.23 -27.09 -14.43
C ARG A 1017 -13.76 -28.51 -14.67
N ALA A 1018 -14.52 -29.06 -13.73
CA ALA A 1018 -15.09 -30.39 -13.88
C ALA A 1018 -16.26 -30.43 -14.87
N HIS A 1019 -17.08 -29.37 -14.94
CA HIS A 1019 -18.35 -29.36 -15.69
C HIS A 1019 -18.68 -28.01 -16.36
N PRO A 1020 -17.83 -27.48 -17.26
CA PRO A 1020 -17.93 -26.10 -17.73
C PRO A 1020 -19.22 -25.83 -18.51
N THR A 1021 -19.65 -26.77 -19.35
CA THR A 1021 -20.86 -26.64 -20.19
C THR A 1021 -22.17 -26.88 -19.44
N ARG A 1022 -22.13 -27.58 -18.29
CA ARG A 1022 -23.33 -27.91 -17.52
C ARG A 1022 -23.69 -26.83 -16.50
N ILE A 1023 -22.67 -26.26 -15.85
CA ILE A 1023 -22.85 -25.36 -14.70
C ILE A 1023 -22.58 -23.90 -15.09
N GLY A 1024 -21.63 -23.66 -16.00
CA GLY A 1024 -21.25 -22.32 -16.43
C GLY A 1024 -22.44 -21.45 -16.84
N PRO A 1025 -23.34 -21.91 -17.74
CA PRO A 1025 -24.51 -21.11 -18.13
C PRO A 1025 -25.44 -20.75 -16.96
N ALA A 1026 -25.64 -21.65 -16.00
CA ALA A 1026 -26.48 -21.42 -14.82
C ALA A 1026 -25.83 -20.44 -13.83
N LEU A 1027 -24.51 -20.50 -13.66
CA LEU A 1027 -23.77 -19.52 -12.85
C LEU A 1027 -23.79 -18.13 -13.49
N ILE A 1028 -23.64 -18.03 -14.81
CA ILE A 1028 -23.75 -16.76 -15.55
C ILE A 1028 -25.14 -16.15 -15.39
N GLU A 1029 -26.19 -16.97 -15.41
CA GLU A 1029 -27.56 -16.49 -15.16
C GLU A 1029 -27.71 -15.95 -13.73
N LEU A 1030 -27.14 -16.62 -12.73
CA LEU A 1030 -27.14 -16.17 -11.34
C LEU A 1030 -26.35 -14.87 -11.13
N CYS A 1031 -25.25 -14.64 -11.86
CA CYS A 1031 -24.51 -13.36 -11.83
C CYS A 1031 -25.39 -12.15 -12.15
N GLY A 1032 -26.48 -12.34 -12.92
CA GLY A 1032 -27.41 -11.26 -13.25
C GLY A 1032 -28.33 -10.83 -12.10
N VAL A 1033 -28.45 -11.65 -11.05
CA VAL A 1033 -29.38 -11.43 -9.92
C VAL A 1033 -28.69 -11.47 -8.53
N LEU A 1034 -27.42 -11.84 -8.48
CA LEU A 1034 -26.60 -11.78 -7.26
C LEU A 1034 -26.18 -10.33 -6.94
N ASP A 1035 -25.70 -10.14 -5.72
CA ASP A 1035 -24.92 -8.96 -5.36
C ASP A 1035 -23.74 -8.76 -6.36
N THR A 1036 -23.47 -7.50 -6.73
CA THR A 1036 -22.50 -7.17 -7.78
C THR A 1036 -21.11 -7.73 -7.45
N ASP A 1037 -20.66 -7.65 -6.20
CA ASP A 1037 -19.32 -8.12 -5.82
C ASP A 1037 -19.21 -9.65 -5.93
N VAL A 1038 -20.27 -10.37 -5.56
CA VAL A 1038 -20.32 -11.83 -5.69
C VAL A 1038 -20.38 -12.24 -7.16
N GLY A 1039 -21.24 -11.57 -7.94
CA GLY A 1039 -21.41 -11.86 -9.36
C GLY A 1039 -20.16 -11.60 -10.20
N THR A 1040 -19.40 -10.54 -9.91
CA THR A 1040 -18.15 -10.21 -10.61
C THR A 1040 -17.07 -11.27 -10.37
N VAL A 1041 -16.91 -11.73 -9.13
CA VAL A 1041 -15.97 -12.82 -8.77
C VAL A 1041 -16.30 -14.12 -9.51
N ILE A 1042 -17.59 -14.50 -9.56
CA ILE A 1042 -18.03 -15.69 -10.28
C ILE A 1042 -17.73 -15.54 -11.78
N LEU A 1043 -18.03 -14.38 -12.37
CA LEU A 1043 -17.81 -14.14 -13.79
C LEU A 1043 -16.33 -14.17 -14.18
N ASP A 1044 -15.47 -13.56 -13.37
CA ASP A 1044 -14.02 -13.52 -13.60
C ASP A 1044 -13.43 -14.92 -13.64
N GLU A 1045 -13.84 -15.80 -12.72
CA GLU A 1045 -13.36 -17.17 -12.67
C GLU A 1045 -13.94 -18.03 -13.81
N LEU A 1046 -15.20 -17.81 -14.20
CA LEU A 1046 -15.79 -18.48 -15.37
C LEU A 1046 -15.09 -18.08 -16.67
N ALA A 1047 -14.77 -16.79 -16.84
CA ALA A 1047 -14.04 -16.30 -17.99
C ALA A 1047 -12.60 -16.86 -18.00
N ALA A 1048 -11.88 -16.75 -16.89
CA ALA A 1048 -10.50 -17.26 -16.79
C ALA A 1048 -10.39 -18.76 -17.13
N GLU A 1049 -11.37 -19.58 -16.71
CA GLU A 1049 -11.33 -21.03 -16.88
C GLU A 1049 -11.93 -21.53 -18.20
N SER A 1050 -12.94 -20.85 -18.75
CA SER A 1050 -13.75 -21.39 -19.85
C SER A 1050 -14.33 -20.34 -20.80
N TYR A 1051 -13.67 -19.18 -20.94
CA TYR A 1051 -14.15 -18.06 -21.77
C TYR A 1051 -14.61 -18.49 -23.17
N THR A 1052 -13.80 -19.26 -23.92
CA THR A 1052 -14.14 -19.67 -25.29
C THR A 1052 -15.44 -20.48 -25.36
N VAL A 1053 -15.70 -21.32 -24.34
CA VAL A 1053 -16.91 -22.17 -24.27
C VAL A 1053 -18.13 -21.36 -23.83
N LEU A 1054 -17.93 -20.40 -22.92
CA LEU A 1054 -19.01 -19.63 -22.29
C LEU A 1054 -19.24 -18.25 -22.92
N ARG A 1055 -18.46 -17.86 -23.94
CA ARG A 1055 -18.44 -16.51 -24.51
C ARG A 1055 -19.83 -16.04 -24.94
N GLU A 1056 -20.64 -16.90 -25.56
CA GLU A 1056 -22.00 -16.54 -25.98
C GLU A 1056 -22.91 -16.27 -24.78
N ASP A 1057 -22.78 -17.03 -23.70
CA ASP A 1057 -23.53 -16.85 -22.47
C ASP A 1057 -23.11 -15.55 -21.75
N ILE A 1058 -21.80 -15.24 -21.73
CA ILE A 1058 -21.26 -14.00 -21.16
C ILE A 1058 -21.73 -12.78 -21.98
N VAL A 1059 -21.71 -12.87 -23.31
CA VAL A 1059 -22.27 -11.82 -24.19
C VAL A 1059 -23.77 -11.66 -23.99
N ARG A 1060 -24.49 -12.75 -23.72
CA ARG A 1060 -25.92 -12.68 -23.37
C ARG A 1060 -26.13 -11.96 -22.05
N LEU A 1061 -25.31 -12.25 -21.03
CA LEU A 1061 -25.36 -11.55 -19.73
C LEU A 1061 -25.14 -10.04 -19.88
N SER A 1062 -24.26 -9.59 -20.78
CA SER A 1062 -24.05 -8.16 -21.02
C SER A 1062 -25.31 -7.42 -21.49
N ARG A 1063 -26.30 -8.15 -22.03
CA ARG A 1063 -27.58 -7.60 -22.49
C ARG A 1063 -28.67 -7.70 -21.43
N THR A 1064 -28.55 -8.65 -20.50
CA THR A 1064 -29.57 -8.95 -19.48
C THR A 1064 -29.17 -8.57 -18.06
N ALA A 1065 -27.93 -8.10 -17.84
CA ALA A 1065 -27.43 -7.70 -16.52
C ALA A 1065 -28.31 -6.62 -15.89
N ALA A 1066 -28.69 -6.85 -14.63
CA ALA A 1066 -29.63 -6.01 -13.89
C ALA A 1066 -29.04 -4.65 -13.48
N THR A 1067 -27.73 -4.56 -13.27
CA THR A 1067 -27.02 -3.33 -12.87
C THR A 1067 -26.04 -2.86 -13.96
N ASP A 1068 -25.81 -1.54 -14.02
CA ASP A 1068 -24.86 -0.94 -14.96
C ASP A 1068 -23.40 -1.32 -14.63
N ASP A 1069 -23.07 -1.50 -13.35
CA ASP A 1069 -21.75 -1.94 -12.90
C ASP A 1069 -21.43 -3.36 -13.39
N MET A 1070 -22.38 -4.30 -13.21
CA MET A 1070 -22.23 -5.67 -13.73
C MET A 1070 -22.11 -5.67 -15.26
N ARG A 1071 -22.89 -4.83 -15.95
CA ARG A 1071 -22.81 -4.73 -17.42
C ARG A 1071 -21.43 -4.24 -17.87
N THR A 1072 -20.89 -3.23 -17.21
CA THR A 1072 -19.57 -2.67 -17.49
C THR A 1072 -18.50 -3.75 -17.28
N HIS A 1073 -18.53 -4.43 -16.13
CA HIS A 1073 -17.62 -5.52 -15.81
C HIS A 1073 -17.66 -6.67 -16.82
N VAL A 1074 -18.85 -7.07 -17.28
CA VAL A 1074 -19.01 -8.10 -18.33
C VAL A 1074 -18.35 -7.66 -19.65
N LEU A 1075 -18.53 -6.40 -20.07
CA LEU A 1075 -17.93 -5.88 -21.29
C LEU A 1075 -16.42 -5.82 -21.21
N ASP A 1076 -15.86 -5.45 -20.06
CA ASP A 1076 -14.41 -5.40 -19.85
C ASP A 1076 -13.80 -6.80 -19.79
N THR A 1077 -14.51 -7.74 -19.16
CA THR A 1077 -14.15 -9.17 -19.19
C THR A 1077 -14.08 -9.70 -20.62
N ILE A 1078 -15.09 -9.40 -21.46
CA ILE A 1078 -15.10 -9.78 -22.89
C ILE A 1078 -13.91 -9.16 -23.63
N ARG A 1079 -13.71 -7.85 -23.47
CA ARG A 1079 -12.64 -7.12 -24.16
C ARG A 1079 -11.27 -7.65 -23.79
N SER A 1080 -11.03 -7.93 -22.51
CA SER A 1080 -9.76 -8.48 -22.05
C SER A 1080 -9.45 -9.82 -22.68
N HIS A 1081 -10.39 -10.77 -22.66
CA HIS A 1081 -10.13 -12.11 -23.15
C HIS A 1081 -10.06 -12.17 -24.68
N ASP A 1082 -10.76 -11.28 -25.39
CA ASP A 1082 -10.62 -11.13 -26.84
C ASP A 1082 -9.23 -10.53 -27.23
N ARG A 1083 -8.61 -9.65 -26.40
CA ARG A 1083 -7.28 -9.03 -26.65
C ARG A 1083 -6.13 -10.03 -26.67
N VAL A 1084 -6.19 -11.04 -25.80
CA VAL A 1084 -5.23 -12.15 -25.67
C VAL A 1084 -4.99 -12.89 -26.98
N GLN A 1085 -6.01 -12.91 -27.84
CA GLN A 1085 -6.08 -13.83 -28.97
C GLN A 1085 -5.72 -13.19 -30.34
N GLY A 1086 -5.24 -11.93 -30.45
CA GLY A 1086 -4.65 -11.43 -31.72
C GLY A 1086 -4.17 -9.95 -31.88
N SER A 1087 -3.02 -9.80 -32.57
CA SER A 1087 -2.46 -8.62 -33.31
C SER A 1087 -1.73 -7.47 -32.56
N LEU A 1088 -0.69 -6.91 -33.23
CA LEU A 1088 0.25 -5.86 -32.79
C LEU A 1088 -0.41 -4.73 -31.99
N ALA A 1089 0.10 -4.48 -30.79
CA ALA A 1089 -0.50 -3.57 -29.85
C ALA A 1089 -0.18 -2.10 -30.17
N PHE A 1090 -1.21 -1.33 -30.56
CA PHE A 1090 -1.29 0.15 -30.66
C PHE A 1090 -1.02 0.77 -32.05
N PRO A 1091 -1.72 0.32 -33.11
CA PRO A 1091 -1.60 0.89 -34.45
C PRO A 1091 -1.91 2.39 -34.51
N GLU A 1092 -2.71 2.93 -33.59
CA GLU A 1092 -3.02 4.35 -33.49
C GLU A 1092 -1.79 5.22 -33.15
N ILE A 1093 -0.84 4.70 -32.38
CA ILE A 1093 0.42 5.41 -32.06
C ILE A 1093 1.28 5.49 -33.32
N LEU A 1094 1.40 4.39 -34.06
CA LEU A 1094 2.10 4.38 -35.36
C LEU A 1094 1.40 5.29 -36.38
N ALA A 1095 0.07 5.27 -36.43
CA ALA A 1095 -0.73 6.08 -37.35
C ALA A 1095 -0.64 7.59 -37.05
N ALA A 1096 -0.53 7.98 -35.78
CA ALA A 1096 -0.29 9.37 -35.38
C ALA A 1096 1.11 9.87 -35.78
N LEU A 1097 2.08 8.95 -35.89
CA LEU A 1097 3.51 9.25 -36.08
C LEU A 1097 4.00 9.08 -37.53
N ASP A 1098 3.20 8.53 -38.44
CA ASP A 1098 3.59 8.32 -39.84
C ASP A 1098 3.66 9.67 -40.61
N LYS A 1099 4.82 9.90 -41.25
CA LYS A 1099 5.05 11.05 -42.15
C LYS A 1099 4.29 10.91 -43.47
N SER A 1100 3.75 9.75 -43.79
CA SER A 1100 3.10 9.52 -45.08
C SER A 1100 1.57 9.66 -44.99
N PRO A 1101 0.90 10.40 -45.89
CA PRO A 1101 -0.53 10.26 -46.08
C PRO A 1101 -0.80 8.80 -46.44
N ARG A 1102 -1.59 8.07 -45.63
CA ARG A 1102 -1.95 6.64 -45.76
C ARG A 1102 -1.55 6.07 -47.11
N VAL A 1103 -0.37 5.44 -47.18
CA VAL A 1103 -0.02 4.63 -48.33
C VAL A 1103 -0.71 3.30 -48.11
N TYR A 1104 -1.96 3.22 -48.56
CA TYR A 1104 -2.65 1.94 -48.67
C TYR A 1104 -1.72 0.93 -49.35
N THR A 1105 -1.57 -0.25 -48.75
CA THR A 1105 -0.85 -1.33 -49.39
C THR A 1105 -1.52 -1.67 -50.73
N LEU A 1106 -0.77 -2.23 -51.67
CA LEU A 1106 -1.35 -2.58 -52.98
C LEU A 1106 -2.54 -3.54 -52.82
N VAL A 1107 -2.48 -4.40 -51.79
CA VAL A 1107 -3.56 -5.31 -51.40
C VAL A 1107 -4.79 -4.55 -50.89
N GLU A 1108 -4.62 -3.59 -49.99
CA GLU A 1108 -5.75 -2.77 -49.48
C GLU A 1108 -6.40 -1.92 -50.58
N LEU A 1109 -5.62 -1.38 -51.53
CA LEU A 1109 -6.18 -0.66 -52.68
C LEU A 1109 -6.92 -1.58 -53.64
N GLU A 1110 -6.44 -2.81 -53.82
CA GLU A 1110 -7.13 -3.83 -54.61
C GLU A 1110 -8.43 -4.30 -53.93
N GLU A 1111 -8.45 -4.38 -52.60
CA GLU A 1111 -9.64 -4.71 -51.81
C GLU A 1111 -10.66 -3.58 -51.80
N ASP A 1112 -10.26 -2.33 -51.55
CA ASP A 1112 -11.14 -1.15 -51.65
C ASP A 1112 -11.71 -1.01 -53.07
N LEU A 1113 -10.88 -1.15 -54.12
CA LEU A 1113 -11.38 -1.13 -55.50
C LEU A 1113 -12.38 -2.26 -55.77
N ARG A 1114 -12.16 -3.46 -55.20
CA ARG A 1114 -13.07 -4.60 -55.34
C ARG A 1114 -14.38 -4.35 -54.60
N GLU A 1115 -14.35 -3.76 -53.41
CA GLU A 1115 -15.52 -3.38 -52.63
C GLU A 1115 -16.36 -2.32 -53.36
N ARG A 1116 -15.75 -1.20 -53.78
CA ARG A 1116 -16.45 -0.14 -54.55
C ARG A 1116 -17.01 -0.65 -55.86
N ARG A 1117 -16.32 -1.59 -56.52
CA ARG A 1117 -16.84 -2.26 -57.71
C ARG A 1117 -18.09 -3.08 -57.42
N ASN A 1118 -18.14 -3.79 -56.28
CA ASN A 1118 -19.29 -4.59 -55.89
C ASN A 1118 -20.48 -3.72 -55.50
N GLU A 1119 -20.26 -2.61 -54.79
CA GLU A 1119 -21.28 -1.63 -54.44
C GLU A 1119 -21.90 -1.00 -55.70
N LEU A 1120 -21.07 -0.50 -56.62
CA LEU A 1120 -21.53 0.05 -57.90
C LEU A 1120 -22.29 -1.01 -58.72
N LYS A 1121 -21.80 -2.26 -58.73
CA LYS A 1121 -22.47 -3.37 -59.42
C LYS A 1121 -23.86 -3.64 -58.84
N ALA A 1122 -23.97 -3.71 -57.51
CA ALA A 1122 -25.25 -3.90 -56.83
C ALA A 1122 -26.23 -2.77 -57.13
N ALA A 1123 -25.76 -1.52 -57.12
CA ALA A 1123 -26.57 -0.35 -57.44
C ALA A 1123 -27.06 -0.38 -58.90
N THR A 1124 -26.19 -0.72 -59.86
CA THR A 1124 -26.59 -0.83 -61.28
C THR A 1124 -27.60 -1.95 -61.54
N ASP A 1125 -27.47 -3.09 -60.85
CA ASP A 1125 -28.41 -4.22 -60.97
C ASP A 1125 -29.78 -3.88 -60.36
N HIS A 1126 -29.77 -3.14 -59.23
CA HIS A 1126 -30.97 -2.59 -58.62
C HIS A 1126 -31.69 -1.63 -59.58
N ALA A 1127 -30.98 -0.68 -60.19
CA ALA A 1127 -31.56 0.25 -61.16
C ALA A 1127 -32.13 -0.47 -62.40
N ALA A 1128 -31.38 -1.42 -62.97
CA ALA A 1128 -31.79 -2.17 -64.15
C ALA A 1128 -33.04 -3.04 -63.92
N THR A 1129 -33.25 -3.51 -62.69
CA THR A 1129 -34.39 -4.34 -62.30
C THR A 1129 -35.61 -3.50 -61.89
N THR A 1130 -35.39 -2.36 -61.24
CA THR A 1130 -36.44 -1.50 -60.69
C THR A 1130 -37.07 -0.61 -61.75
N LEU A 1131 -36.29 -0.03 -62.66
CA LEU A 1131 -36.80 0.92 -63.66
C LEU A 1131 -37.89 0.35 -64.61
N PRO A 1132 -37.75 -0.85 -65.20
CA PRO A 1132 -38.81 -1.42 -66.05
C PRO A 1132 -40.10 -1.70 -65.27
N LYS A 1133 -39.97 -2.06 -63.99
CA LYS A 1133 -41.12 -2.31 -63.10
C LYS A 1133 -41.82 -1.02 -62.71
N ALA A 1134 -41.06 0.00 -62.32
CA ALA A 1134 -41.57 1.31 -61.91
C ALA A 1134 -42.28 2.06 -63.05
N THR A 1135 -41.81 1.89 -64.28
CA THR A 1135 -42.40 2.54 -65.48
C THR A 1135 -43.48 1.72 -66.18
N GLY A 1136 -43.58 0.41 -65.91
CA GLY A 1136 -44.41 -0.52 -66.67
C GLY A 1136 -43.97 -0.70 -68.14
N MET A 1137 -42.81 -0.16 -68.52
CA MET A 1137 -42.29 -0.21 -69.89
C MET A 1137 -41.49 -1.50 -70.13
N SER A 1138 -41.56 -2.03 -71.35
CA SER A 1138 -40.57 -3.02 -71.78
C SER A 1138 -39.16 -2.40 -71.76
N VAL A 1139 -38.12 -3.20 -71.53
CA VAL A 1139 -36.72 -2.71 -71.55
C VAL A 1139 -36.40 -1.96 -72.85
N THR A 1140 -36.96 -2.39 -73.99
CA THR A 1140 -36.75 -1.71 -75.28
C THR A 1140 -37.38 -0.33 -75.30
N ALA A 1141 -38.61 -0.16 -74.77
CA ALA A 1141 -39.27 1.13 -74.67
C ALA A 1141 -38.56 2.08 -73.68
N LEU A 1142 -38.11 1.55 -72.54
CA LEU A 1142 -37.34 2.30 -71.56
C LEU A 1142 -36.00 2.78 -72.13
N CYS A 1143 -35.31 1.95 -72.93
CA CYS A 1143 -34.08 2.31 -73.62
C CYS A 1143 -34.30 3.47 -74.61
N THR A 1144 -35.38 3.43 -75.39
CA THR A 1144 -35.77 4.53 -76.28
C THR A 1144 -36.02 5.82 -75.49
N GLN A 1145 -36.71 5.73 -74.35
CA GLN A 1145 -36.99 6.88 -73.50
C GLN A 1145 -35.72 7.52 -72.92
N LEU A 1146 -34.78 6.69 -72.46
CA LEU A 1146 -33.48 7.12 -71.94
C LEU A 1146 -32.48 7.50 -73.05
N SER A 1147 -32.85 7.34 -74.33
CA SER A 1147 -31.95 7.53 -75.49
C SER A 1147 -30.68 6.69 -75.42
N VAL A 1148 -30.78 5.45 -74.90
CA VAL A 1148 -29.66 4.49 -74.77
C VAL A 1148 -29.96 3.21 -75.54
N SER A 1149 -28.94 2.52 -76.03
CA SER A 1149 -29.16 1.24 -76.70
C SER A 1149 -29.57 0.15 -75.71
N THR A 1150 -30.39 -0.81 -76.15
CA THR A 1150 -30.76 -1.98 -75.32
C THR A 1150 -29.53 -2.77 -74.86
N SER A 1151 -28.47 -2.81 -75.67
CA SER A 1151 -27.21 -3.45 -75.28
C SER A 1151 -26.49 -2.70 -74.16
N THR A 1152 -26.53 -1.37 -74.17
CA THR A 1152 -25.93 -0.51 -73.14
C THR A 1152 -26.67 -0.66 -71.81
N PHE A 1153 -28.00 -0.68 -71.84
CA PHE A 1153 -28.82 -0.84 -70.63
C PHE A 1153 -28.68 -2.25 -70.03
N LYS A 1154 -28.61 -3.30 -70.85
CA LYS A 1154 -28.42 -4.68 -70.37
C LYS A 1154 -27.10 -4.90 -69.62
N ARG A 1155 -26.05 -4.15 -69.96
CA ARG A 1155 -24.74 -4.21 -69.26
C ARG A 1155 -24.79 -3.72 -67.81
N LEU A 1156 -25.88 -3.09 -67.38
CA LEU A 1156 -26.10 -2.73 -65.98
C LEU A 1156 -26.45 -3.96 -65.12
N ARG A 1157 -26.97 -5.05 -65.72
CA ARG A 1157 -27.31 -6.26 -64.98
C ARG A 1157 -26.07 -7.07 -64.65
N ALA A 1158 -25.94 -7.46 -63.39
CA ALA A 1158 -24.81 -8.22 -62.87
C ALA A 1158 -24.58 -9.57 -63.59
N VAL A 1159 -25.64 -10.15 -64.15
CA VAL A 1159 -25.69 -11.49 -64.77
C VAL A 1159 -25.36 -11.47 -66.27
N GLU A 1160 -25.50 -10.32 -66.93
CA GLU A 1160 -25.37 -10.17 -68.39
C GLU A 1160 -24.16 -9.29 -68.73
N SER A 1161 -22.95 -9.83 -68.55
CA SER A 1161 -21.68 -9.15 -68.93
C SER A 1161 -21.52 -7.73 -68.35
N TRP A 1162 -21.60 -7.62 -67.02
CA TRP A 1162 -21.50 -6.34 -66.32
C TRP A 1162 -20.20 -5.58 -66.67
N GLY A 1163 -20.35 -4.32 -67.04
CA GLY A 1163 -19.24 -3.39 -67.25
C GLY A 1163 -19.51 -2.06 -66.54
N VAL A 1164 -18.44 -1.34 -66.21
CA VAL A 1164 -18.56 -0.04 -65.53
C VAL A 1164 -19.37 0.92 -66.42
N PRO A 1165 -20.51 1.46 -65.94
CA PRO A 1165 -21.34 2.37 -66.72
C PRO A 1165 -20.64 3.71 -66.94
N SER A 1166 -20.93 4.39 -68.06
CA SER A 1166 -20.42 5.74 -68.29
C SER A 1166 -21.06 6.77 -67.34
N PRO A 1167 -20.36 7.84 -66.93
CA PRO A 1167 -20.92 8.88 -66.06
C PRO A 1167 -22.24 9.49 -66.56
N ASN A 1168 -22.38 9.68 -67.88
CA ASN A 1168 -23.62 10.19 -68.47
C ASN A 1168 -24.79 9.21 -68.31
N LEU A 1169 -24.54 7.90 -68.36
CA LEU A 1169 -25.56 6.88 -68.16
C LEU A 1169 -26.02 6.83 -66.69
N CYS A 1170 -25.08 6.90 -65.73
CA CYS A 1170 -25.42 6.97 -64.31
C CYS A 1170 -26.29 8.19 -64.02
N ARG A 1171 -25.89 9.37 -64.52
CA ARG A 1171 -26.65 10.61 -64.34
C ARG A 1171 -28.04 10.53 -64.95
N LEU A 1172 -28.16 10.04 -66.19
CA LEU A 1172 -29.47 9.86 -66.84
C LEU A 1172 -30.39 8.93 -66.06
N ILE A 1173 -29.83 7.88 -65.45
CA ILE A 1173 -30.60 6.92 -64.64
C ILE A 1173 -30.99 7.50 -63.29
N ASP A 1174 -30.09 8.21 -62.61
CA ASP A 1174 -30.40 8.88 -61.35
C ASP A 1174 -31.45 9.99 -61.56
N ASP A 1175 -31.29 10.82 -62.61
CA ASP A 1175 -32.24 11.89 -62.96
C ASP A 1175 -33.61 11.30 -63.30
N TYR A 1176 -33.65 10.25 -64.12
CA TYR A 1176 -34.90 9.58 -64.48
C TYR A 1176 -35.53 8.84 -63.29
N GLY A 1177 -34.73 8.18 -62.46
CA GLY A 1177 -35.16 7.55 -61.21
C GLY A 1177 -35.78 8.55 -60.24
N ALA A 1178 -35.17 9.72 -60.10
CA ALA A 1178 -35.68 10.80 -59.25
C ALA A 1178 -37.08 11.28 -59.71
N THR A 1179 -37.34 11.34 -61.03
CA THR A 1179 -38.70 11.65 -61.54
C THR A 1179 -39.75 10.58 -61.20
N LEU A 1180 -39.30 9.37 -60.87
CA LEU A 1180 -40.12 8.23 -60.47
C LEU A 1180 -40.13 7.99 -58.95
N GLY A 1181 -39.46 8.85 -58.16
CA GLY A 1181 -39.35 8.71 -56.71
C GLY A 1181 -38.37 7.64 -56.22
N HIS A 1182 -37.40 7.25 -57.05
CA HIS A 1182 -36.35 6.29 -56.71
C HIS A 1182 -34.96 6.96 -56.74
N ASP A 1183 -34.18 6.79 -55.68
CA ASP A 1183 -32.76 7.18 -55.64
C ASP A 1183 -31.89 5.94 -55.78
N PHE A 1184 -31.10 5.89 -56.85
CA PHE A 1184 -30.18 4.78 -57.13
C PHE A 1184 -28.73 5.10 -56.75
N GLY A 1185 -28.40 6.37 -56.49
CA GLY A 1185 -27.05 6.82 -56.13
C GLY A 1185 -25.94 6.45 -57.13
N LEU A 1186 -26.24 6.16 -58.39
CA LEU A 1186 -25.26 5.59 -59.33
C LEU A 1186 -24.09 6.54 -59.62
N SER A 1187 -24.36 7.83 -59.68
CA SER A 1187 -23.35 8.86 -59.93
C SER A 1187 -22.39 9.00 -58.75
N ALA A 1188 -22.89 8.90 -57.52
CA ALA A 1188 -22.08 8.93 -56.30
C ALA A 1188 -21.20 7.67 -56.20
N GLN A 1189 -21.80 6.50 -56.42
CA GLN A 1189 -21.11 5.21 -56.41
C GLN A 1189 -20.05 5.09 -57.50
N LEU A 1190 -20.32 5.62 -58.71
CA LEU A 1190 -19.33 5.67 -59.79
C LEU A 1190 -18.15 6.59 -59.41
N ALA A 1191 -18.41 7.75 -58.80
CA ALA A 1191 -17.35 8.65 -58.37
C ALA A 1191 -16.49 8.07 -57.25
N GLU A 1192 -17.03 7.20 -56.40
CA GLU A 1192 -16.27 6.45 -55.38
C GLU A 1192 -15.41 5.35 -56.01
N PHE A 1193 -15.96 4.61 -56.97
CA PHE A 1193 -15.23 3.62 -57.75
C PHE A 1193 -14.06 4.25 -58.54
N GLU A 1194 -14.30 5.35 -59.25
CA GLU A 1194 -13.26 6.07 -60.02
C GLU A 1194 -12.15 6.60 -59.10
N ARG A 1195 -12.50 7.14 -57.92
CA ARG A 1195 -11.52 7.56 -56.90
C ARG A 1195 -10.67 6.39 -56.40
N ALA A 1196 -11.27 5.21 -56.16
CA ALA A 1196 -10.52 4.03 -55.76
C ALA A 1196 -9.58 3.54 -56.89
N GLU A 1197 -10.03 3.61 -58.14
CA GLU A 1197 -9.25 3.22 -59.31
C GLU A 1197 -8.04 4.14 -59.52
N ASP A 1198 -8.22 5.46 -59.37
CA ASP A 1198 -7.16 6.44 -59.50
C ASP A 1198 -6.10 6.27 -58.38
N ARG A 1199 -6.53 6.01 -57.13
CA ARG A 1199 -5.60 5.68 -56.03
C ARG A 1199 -4.72 4.46 -56.36
N LEU A 1200 -5.29 3.42 -56.95
CA LEU A 1200 -4.55 2.23 -57.37
C LEU A 1200 -3.60 2.51 -58.55
N LYS A 1201 -4.02 3.33 -59.53
CA LYS A 1201 -3.18 3.74 -60.67
C LYS A 1201 -1.99 4.60 -60.24
N ASP A 1202 -2.21 5.55 -59.33
CA ASP A 1202 -1.16 6.40 -58.80
C ASP A 1202 -0.12 5.58 -58.02
N ARG A 1203 -0.58 4.61 -57.22
CA ARG A 1203 0.31 3.71 -56.49
C ARG A 1203 1.13 2.82 -57.43
N ASN A 1204 0.49 2.22 -58.44
CA ASN A 1204 1.19 1.41 -59.45
C ASN A 1204 2.22 2.23 -60.25
N SER A 1205 1.89 3.48 -60.57
CA SER A 1205 2.80 4.40 -61.25
C SER A 1205 4.00 4.77 -60.36
N HIS A 1206 3.79 4.87 -59.05
CA HIS A 1206 4.84 5.10 -58.08
C HIS A 1206 5.76 3.88 -57.92
N VAL A 1207 5.20 2.67 -57.81
CA VAL A 1207 5.97 1.41 -57.74
C VAL A 1207 6.84 1.22 -58.99
N ARG A 1208 6.30 1.50 -60.20
CA ARG A 1208 7.06 1.43 -61.46
C ARG A 1208 8.15 2.50 -61.62
N ARG A 1209 8.14 3.58 -60.83
CA ARG A 1209 9.21 4.59 -60.81
C ARG A 1209 10.29 4.28 -59.77
N GLN A 1210 9.97 3.44 -58.78
CA GLN A 1210 10.91 2.99 -57.75
C GLN A 1210 11.65 1.71 -58.17
N GLN A 1211 11.08 0.92 -59.09
CA GLN A 1211 11.75 -0.15 -59.85
C GLN A 1211 12.48 0.44 -61.06
#